data_AF-A0AAU7YKU2-F1
#
_entry.id   AF-A0AAU7YKU2-F1
#
_cell.length_a   1.000
_cell.length_b   1.000
_cell.length_c   1.000
_cell.angle_alpha   90.00
_cell.angle_beta   90.00
_cell.angle_gamma   90.00
#
_symmetry.space_group_name_H-M   'P 1'
#
loop_
_entity.id
_entity.type
_entity.pdbx_description
1 polymer ?
#
loop_
_entity_poly.entity_id
_entity_poly.type
_entity_poly.pdbx_seq_one_letter_code
_entity_poly.pdbx_strand_id
1 'polypeptide(L)'
;MLDIVKTNKLGVKVMTINQQVNKNITKEEYFNDKHVIEVKDLNIKVEVYSHDLRASKVAKIESEIRETATNFKDAFKLEPGSSEQTFKIYVFDDKADYTHLGGSERFGSYLGDEGGKCYYKGEADVFAEMYVYQQGGVHNLQHEFAHGLTYLATGGKSLPTVLMEGIADYFEHHSDHKFNAQGSSIDKTEAANLDLGGILNLQYSANGEENSLVYKTGHALIMYLQEKDPSLLRDYLDALRQGNSDESKSFLKDIKGHDADFKSWLAENDTETAMEHLNALQVTKGDFIATGQEIVGGEIKNISYYKANIEKIDGENVGSFSPVEHVAFYDVARAINRATNDNLDISKEYHFLKVVKTTDGQVKLTYSDQQGNEYQNSQEYKMQAFRVLSKYDENLKKTYDDALKGLDQERQEEYSKIGRELGEGKISYEEYLGKCHSIPSKYEELKGSLLDEMISTGSKQLKSTQNIDVEKMLEEMVNIDPNLIRGTIDPQEGKIFSIKALGHGDMGALSIYDGNTKLGELSSESGFFKQVEGQIKETFVFEDILHNLNTQYDGGAYMAITKENGHYKASLIDGRTVERDEYFDEAHLHENELLHPSTGHIQKDLDSLLLRGTKILNHQDSKHAQYSDEQRESGVIVEKGTLLDDKGTDRTDDDVYEAVVKQGGENLHAFKNMGFYITEEIKNERGEVINESNLFIHDHGKNVRFQLPGNVTHLKLVEKDGQYKLAPSDSEGREYSSIPDEYKYIDPVFAHEYEKRDYSHKHINVGLINLEKYAPGKLFTIKHDPNDYQIQRNSSGEIVRINNQRYFTKVKLFDGDTDEEIGMLSNNFHNFKGKIFFSADYNYSYNDFLASVSPQVEIEDMGNGSKKITFDQGDGDIGDTNRGYTDYQRIYTRETESPKGQVSETKTEVHSTTNVVAEERNDNSEIQSDQPQIPTRAKRSASVEEKEQVVLKDTILKIEKSYDRDVEGKHKANVIIDYNDVKALYNRAEGADKQSVLDFWNKLHTSDYKIGSLPEEKYYFKDGKFLIHDSDTKKLIVLPEDKVSIKIMKDGSLAISNGNGKVISSISKIDNPNYELLSDSSHFSLETQDNFELLDQHHEYNLYLENGFVTMFDCASDHVYHDHNSAYI
;
A
#
# COMPACT_ATOMS: atom_id res chain seq x y z
N MET A 1 35.63 -30.94 26.01
CA MET A 1 36.31 -31.53 27.20
C MET A 1 37.37 -30.53 27.63
N LEU A 2 37.44 -30.21 28.93
CA LEU A 2 38.31 -29.19 29.56
C LEU A 2 38.03 -27.72 29.17
N ASP A 3 37.19 -27.09 30.00
CA ASP A 3 37.01 -25.65 30.09
C ASP A 3 38.26 -24.92 30.60
N ILE A 4 38.47 -23.68 30.13
CA ILE A 4 39.25 -22.67 30.86
C ILE A 4 38.35 -21.47 31.12
N VAL A 5 37.70 -21.49 32.28
CA VAL A 5 36.93 -20.35 32.79
C VAL A 5 37.89 -19.29 33.34
N LYS A 6 37.75 -18.05 32.87
CA LYS A 6 38.18 -16.86 33.60
C LYS A 6 36.99 -15.95 33.84
N THR A 7 36.45 -16.00 35.04
CA THR A 7 35.44 -15.07 35.54
C THR A 7 36.07 -13.73 35.90
N ASN A 8 35.46 -12.64 35.45
CA ASN A 8 35.56 -11.33 36.10
C ASN A 8 34.16 -10.89 36.54
N LYS A 9 34.08 -10.25 37.70
CA LYS A 9 32.82 -9.87 38.33
C LYS A 9 32.25 -8.61 37.70
N LEU A 10 31.13 -8.76 36.99
CA LEU A 10 30.04 -7.80 36.67
C LEU A 10 29.48 -8.22 35.30
N GLY A 11 28.57 -9.19 35.32
CA GLY A 11 28.02 -9.78 34.10
C GLY A 11 26.88 -8.93 33.54
N VAL A 12 27.20 -8.02 32.63
CA VAL A 12 26.25 -7.57 31.60
C VAL A 12 26.66 -8.28 30.31
N LYS A 13 25.78 -9.15 29.80
CA LYS A 13 25.89 -9.63 28.42
C LYS A 13 25.46 -8.49 27.52
N VAL A 14 26.37 -7.98 26.69
CA VAL A 14 25.95 -7.34 25.43
C VAL A 14 25.37 -8.46 24.58
N MET A 15 24.05 -8.44 24.40
CA MET A 15 23.35 -9.37 23.55
C MET A 15 23.00 -8.62 22.27
N THR A 16 23.67 -8.97 21.17
CA THR A 16 23.23 -8.59 19.82
C THR A 16 21.75 -8.97 19.70
N ILE A 17 20.91 -8.04 19.24
CA ILE A 17 19.46 -8.27 19.12
C ILE A 17 19.19 -9.16 17.90
N ASN A 18 19.48 -10.46 18.05
CA ASN A 18 18.94 -11.52 17.22
C ASN A 18 17.48 -11.77 17.63
N GLN A 19 16.56 -11.79 16.66
CA GLN A 19 15.30 -12.59 16.50
C GLN A 19 14.64 -13.34 17.70
N GLN A 20 14.86 -12.96 18.96
CA GLN A 20 14.54 -13.80 20.14
C GLN A 20 13.51 -13.18 21.09
N VAL A 21 13.28 -11.87 21.07
CA VAL A 21 12.30 -11.23 21.97
C VAL A 21 10.91 -11.83 21.75
N ASN A 22 10.56 -12.02 20.47
CA ASN A 22 9.20 -12.29 20.04
C ASN A 22 8.93 -13.74 19.59
N LYS A 23 9.83 -14.69 19.84
CA LYS A 23 9.47 -16.13 19.83
C LYS A 23 8.51 -16.54 20.96
N ASN A 24 7.90 -15.59 21.68
CA ASN A 24 7.22 -15.83 22.95
C ASN A 24 5.70 -15.60 22.98
N ILE A 25 5.12 -14.79 22.09
CA ILE A 25 3.67 -14.54 22.08
C ILE A 25 2.88 -15.85 21.89
N THR A 26 1.78 -16.02 22.61
CA THR A 26 0.86 -17.16 22.42
C THR A 26 -0.31 -16.79 21.50
N LYS A 27 -1.05 -17.81 21.06
CA LYS A 27 -2.27 -17.63 20.26
C LYS A 27 -3.28 -16.74 20.98
N GLU A 28 -3.45 -16.92 22.29
CA GLU A 28 -4.38 -16.16 23.14
C GLU A 28 -3.91 -14.72 23.41
N GLU A 29 -2.60 -14.46 23.36
CA GLU A 29 -2.05 -13.10 23.53
C GLU A 29 -2.16 -12.27 22.25
N TYR A 30 -2.06 -12.90 21.07
CA TYR A 30 -2.27 -12.23 19.78
C TYR A 30 -3.76 -12.04 19.49
N PHE A 31 -4.58 -13.08 19.67
CA PHE A 31 -6.03 -13.03 19.48
C PHE A 31 -6.74 -12.60 20.76
N ASN A 32 -6.45 -11.39 21.23
CA ASN A 32 -6.95 -10.82 22.48
C ASN A 32 -8.40 -10.33 22.38
N ASP A 33 -8.86 -9.92 21.20
CA ASP A 33 -10.22 -9.44 20.97
C ASP A 33 -11.13 -10.51 20.37
N LYS A 34 -12.42 -10.42 20.70
CA LYS A 34 -13.45 -11.38 20.29
C LYS A 34 -14.77 -10.70 19.92
N HIS A 35 -15.31 -11.07 18.78
CA HIS A 35 -16.67 -10.73 18.35
C HIS A 35 -17.50 -11.99 18.07
N VAL A 36 -18.82 -11.89 18.21
CA VAL A 36 -19.73 -13.05 18.13
C VAL A 36 -20.88 -12.72 17.18
N ILE A 37 -21.06 -13.55 16.16
CA ILE A 37 -22.09 -13.40 15.13
C ILE A 37 -23.03 -14.61 15.19
N GLU A 38 -24.33 -14.36 15.37
CA GLU A 38 -25.37 -15.40 15.43
C GLU A 38 -26.01 -15.65 14.06
N VAL A 39 -25.82 -16.84 13.49
CA VAL A 39 -26.49 -17.32 12.27
C VAL A 39 -27.65 -18.24 12.69
N LYS A 40 -28.74 -17.61 13.16
CA LYS A 40 -29.92 -18.25 13.77
C LYS A 40 -30.56 -19.29 12.87
N ASP A 41 -30.60 -19.01 11.58
CA ASP A 41 -31.23 -19.82 10.53
C ASP A 41 -30.62 -21.21 10.32
N LEU A 42 -29.38 -21.42 10.78
CA LEU A 42 -28.66 -22.70 10.74
C LEU A 42 -28.32 -23.25 12.13
N ASN A 43 -28.65 -22.50 13.20
CA ASN A 43 -28.24 -22.78 14.57
C ASN A 43 -26.69 -22.77 14.73
N ILE A 44 -26.03 -21.76 14.15
CA ILE A 44 -24.58 -21.57 14.20
C ILE A 44 -24.23 -20.29 14.97
N LYS A 45 -23.25 -20.39 15.86
CA LYS A 45 -22.56 -19.24 16.48
C LYS A 45 -21.17 -19.12 15.90
N VAL A 46 -20.83 -17.99 15.30
CA VAL A 46 -19.46 -17.71 14.83
C VAL A 46 -18.76 -16.83 15.84
N GLU A 47 -17.55 -17.22 16.24
CA GLU A 47 -16.67 -16.47 17.13
C GLU A 47 -15.46 -16.00 16.31
N VAL A 48 -15.39 -14.70 16.06
CA VAL A 48 -14.28 -14.06 15.35
C VAL A 48 -13.29 -13.56 16.37
N TYR A 49 -12.02 -13.90 16.18
CA TYR A 49 -10.90 -13.61 17.07
C TYR A 49 -9.85 -12.81 16.30
N SER A 50 -9.39 -11.69 16.85
CA SER A 50 -8.52 -10.73 16.15
C SER A 50 -7.58 -9.99 17.11
N HIS A 51 -6.62 -9.22 16.57
CA HIS A 51 -5.76 -8.32 17.33
C HIS A 51 -6.17 -6.85 17.20
N ASP A 52 -6.14 -6.30 15.99
CA ASP A 52 -6.51 -4.90 15.68
C ASP A 52 -7.49 -4.87 14.49
N LEU A 53 -8.79 -4.88 14.78
CA LEU A 53 -9.85 -4.99 13.77
C LEU A 53 -10.84 -3.82 13.90
N ARG A 54 -10.81 -2.91 12.92
CA ARG A 54 -11.69 -1.73 12.89
C ARG A 54 -13.18 -2.13 12.86
N ALA A 55 -14.04 -1.39 13.55
CA ALA A 55 -15.48 -1.68 13.65
C ALA A 55 -16.20 -1.81 12.28
N SER A 56 -15.78 -1.04 11.27
CA SER A 56 -16.29 -1.16 9.89
C SER A 56 -16.00 -2.54 9.28
N LYS A 57 -14.83 -3.12 9.53
CA LYS A 57 -14.49 -4.49 9.10
C LYS A 57 -15.32 -5.55 9.82
N VAL A 58 -15.66 -5.35 11.09
CA VAL A 58 -16.53 -6.27 11.84
C VAL A 58 -17.91 -6.37 11.17
N ALA A 59 -18.49 -5.24 10.76
CA ALA A 59 -19.77 -5.22 10.05
C ALA A 59 -19.68 -5.92 8.68
N LYS A 60 -18.57 -5.75 7.96
CA LYS A 60 -18.31 -6.43 6.68
C LYS A 60 -18.18 -7.96 6.84
N ILE A 61 -17.39 -8.41 7.82
CA ILE A 61 -17.25 -9.83 8.21
C ILE A 61 -18.62 -10.42 8.58
N GLU A 62 -19.44 -9.70 9.34
CA GLU A 62 -20.80 -10.13 9.67
C GLU A 62 -21.68 -10.26 8.42
N SER A 63 -21.58 -9.33 7.48
CA SER A 63 -22.31 -9.39 6.20
C SER A 63 -21.88 -10.61 5.38
N GLU A 64 -20.58 -10.78 5.13
CA GLU A 64 -19.99 -11.88 4.35
C GLU A 64 -20.38 -13.26 4.93
N ILE A 65 -20.28 -13.43 6.26
CA ILE A 65 -20.69 -14.66 6.96
C ILE A 65 -22.20 -14.93 6.80
N ARG A 66 -23.05 -13.90 6.94
CA ARG A 66 -24.52 -14.04 6.82
C ARG A 66 -24.94 -14.36 5.40
N GLU A 67 -24.32 -13.71 4.42
CA GLU A 67 -24.52 -13.95 3.00
C GLU A 67 -24.14 -15.39 2.62
N THR A 68 -22.89 -15.80 2.90
CA THR A 68 -22.43 -17.17 2.59
C THR A 68 -23.30 -18.21 3.29
N ALA A 69 -23.69 -18.01 4.55
CA ALA A 69 -24.62 -18.91 5.23
C ALA A 69 -25.99 -19.03 4.54
N THR A 70 -26.53 -17.90 4.05
CA THR A 70 -27.82 -17.85 3.36
C THR A 70 -27.74 -18.56 2.01
N ASN A 71 -26.74 -18.20 1.20
CA ASN A 71 -26.55 -18.74 -0.13
C ASN A 71 -26.26 -20.25 -0.08
N PHE A 72 -25.44 -20.71 0.88
CA PHE A 72 -25.16 -22.13 1.09
C PHE A 72 -26.41 -22.90 1.54
N LYS A 73 -27.20 -22.31 2.45
CA LYS A 73 -28.47 -22.88 2.92
C LYS A 73 -29.45 -23.03 1.76
N ASP A 74 -29.57 -22.07 0.87
CA ASP A 74 -30.53 -22.11 -0.23
C ASP A 74 -30.09 -23.07 -1.35
N ALA A 75 -28.79 -23.09 -1.70
CA ALA A 75 -28.23 -24.02 -2.68
C ALA A 75 -28.37 -25.50 -2.23
N PHE A 76 -28.04 -25.80 -0.98
CA PHE A 76 -28.00 -27.18 -0.46
C PHE A 76 -29.12 -27.55 0.50
N LYS A 77 -30.12 -26.68 0.71
CA LYS A 77 -31.24 -26.88 1.64
C LYS A 77 -30.77 -27.35 3.01
N LEU A 78 -29.73 -26.68 3.54
CA LEU A 78 -29.09 -27.08 4.78
C LEU A 78 -30.05 -26.89 5.96
N GLU A 79 -30.52 -28.00 6.52
CA GLU A 79 -31.40 -28.01 7.69
C GLU A 79 -30.62 -27.60 8.96
N PRO A 80 -31.21 -26.77 9.86
CA PRO A 80 -30.53 -26.30 11.06
C PRO A 80 -30.13 -27.45 12.00
N GLY A 81 -28.97 -27.29 12.65
CA GLY A 81 -28.45 -28.27 13.60
C GLY A 81 -29.39 -28.50 14.78
N SER A 82 -29.51 -29.75 15.24
CA SER A 82 -30.32 -30.11 16.43
C SER A 82 -29.77 -29.56 17.76
N SER A 83 -28.55 -29.01 17.73
CA SER A 83 -27.89 -28.27 18.81
C SER A 83 -26.97 -27.22 18.19
N GLU A 84 -26.79 -26.08 18.87
CA GLU A 84 -25.95 -24.98 18.37
C GLU A 84 -24.52 -25.46 18.09
N GLN A 85 -23.99 -25.12 16.92
CA GLN A 85 -22.60 -25.40 16.54
C GLN A 85 -21.77 -24.11 16.60
N THR A 86 -20.58 -24.18 17.20
CA THR A 86 -19.68 -23.02 17.33
C THR A 86 -18.57 -23.09 16.31
N PHE A 87 -18.46 -22.08 15.45
CA PHE A 87 -17.39 -21.92 14.47
C PHE A 87 -16.43 -20.86 14.99
N LYS A 88 -15.11 -21.08 14.88
CA LYS A 88 -14.10 -20.10 15.30
C LYS A 88 -13.30 -19.61 14.11
N ILE A 89 -13.17 -18.31 13.95
CA ILE A 89 -12.40 -17.66 12.88
C ILE A 89 -11.31 -16.83 13.53
N TYR A 90 -10.05 -17.09 13.18
CA TYR A 90 -8.89 -16.34 13.67
C TYR A 90 -8.36 -15.46 12.53
N VAL A 91 -8.46 -14.14 12.69
CA VAL A 91 -8.13 -13.15 11.68
C VAL A 91 -6.77 -12.52 12.03
N PHE A 92 -5.72 -12.93 11.33
CA PHE A 92 -4.39 -12.29 11.44
C PHE A 92 -4.40 -10.91 10.78
N ASP A 93 -3.55 -10.00 11.25
CA ASP A 93 -3.44 -8.65 10.71
C ASP A 93 -2.95 -8.63 9.26
N ASP A 94 -2.06 -9.53 8.85
CA ASP A 94 -1.65 -9.68 7.45
C ASP A 94 -1.17 -11.10 7.10
N LYS A 95 -0.87 -11.32 5.81
CA LYS A 95 -0.34 -12.59 5.30
C LYS A 95 0.97 -13.02 5.96
N ALA A 96 1.84 -12.09 6.34
CA ALA A 96 3.12 -12.43 6.94
C ALA A 96 2.94 -12.95 8.37
N ASP A 97 2.06 -12.35 9.16
CA ASP A 97 1.67 -12.86 10.48
C ASP A 97 1.00 -14.24 10.35
N TYR A 98 0.08 -14.41 9.39
CA TYR A 98 -0.54 -15.70 9.09
C TYR A 98 0.50 -16.82 8.83
N THR A 99 1.44 -16.59 7.91
CA THR A 99 2.47 -17.57 7.54
C THR A 99 3.50 -17.78 8.66
N HIS A 100 3.96 -16.73 9.33
CA HIS A 100 5.07 -16.82 10.29
C HIS A 100 4.63 -17.16 11.72
N LEU A 101 3.56 -16.54 12.24
CA LEU A 101 3.01 -16.87 13.56
C LEU A 101 2.16 -18.12 13.47
N GLY A 102 1.23 -18.19 12.52
CA GLY A 102 0.36 -19.35 12.32
C GLY A 102 1.11 -20.61 11.84
N GLY A 103 2.24 -20.46 11.16
CA GLY A 103 3.17 -21.56 10.86
C GLY A 103 3.98 -22.06 12.06
N SER A 104 3.98 -21.35 13.19
CA SER A 104 4.77 -21.73 14.37
C SER A 104 4.12 -22.83 15.22
N GLU A 105 4.95 -23.67 15.84
CA GLU A 105 4.50 -24.69 16.81
C GLU A 105 3.70 -24.11 17.99
N ARG A 106 3.87 -22.81 18.31
CA ARG A 106 3.20 -22.15 19.44
C ARG A 106 1.75 -21.78 19.15
N PHE A 107 1.43 -21.41 17.91
CA PHE A 107 0.05 -21.19 17.49
C PHE A 107 -0.64 -22.54 17.20
N GLY A 108 0.13 -23.61 16.94
CA GLY A 108 -0.36 -24.98 16.78
C GLY A 108 -1.17 -25.21 15.51
N SER A 109 -1.27 -24.19 14.64
CA SER A 109 -2.05 -24.16 13.42
C SER A 109 -1.29 -24.65 12.18
N TYR A 110 0.05 -24.66 12.18
CA TYR A 110 0.88 -25.16 11.07
C TYR A 110 0.42 -24.64 9.69
N LEU A 111 0.26 -23.31 9.60
CA LEU A 111 -0.08 -22.59 8.38
C LEU A 111 1.16 -22.38 7.50
N GLY A 112 0.96 -22.28 6.20
CA GLY A 112 1.98 -22.00 5.19
C GLY A 112 1.69 -20.71 4.42
N ASP A 113 1.79 -20.79 3.09
CA ASP A 113 1.60 -19.67 2.15
C ASP A 113 0.19 -19.67 1.50
N GLU A 114 -0.68 -20.59 1.95
CA GLU A 114 -2.09 -20.68 1.56
C GLU A 114 -2.91 -19.42 1.94
N GLY A 115 -4.00 -19.14 1.19
CA GLY A 115 -4.86 -17.96 1.41
C GLY A 115 -5.73 -18.02 2.66
N GLY A 116 -6.01 -19.22 3.16
CA GLY A 116 -6.77 -19.49 4.37
C GLY A 116 -6.64 -20.96 4.77
N LYS A 117 -7.23 -21.35 5.90
CA LYS A 117 -7.27 -22.77 6.30
C LYS A 117 -8.37 -23.13 7.29
N CYS A 118 -9.20 -24.10 6.92
CA CYS A 118 -10.28 -24.64 7.74
C CYS A 118 -9.96 -26.03 8.30
N TYR A 119 -10.11 -26.19 9.61
CA TYR A 119 -9.91 -27.42 10.36
C TYR A 119 -11.22 -27.91 10.97
N TYR A 120 -11.73 -29.04 10.49
CA TYR A 120 -12.83 -29.75 11.15
C TYR A 120 -12.39 -30.29 12.52
N LYS A 121 -13.26 -30.11 13.53
CA LYS A 121 -13.07 -30.60 14.90
C LYS A 121 -14.23 -31.52 15.33
N GLY A 122 -15.46 -31.16 14.94
CA GLY A 122 -16.66 -31.97 15.18
C GLY A 122 -17.22 -31.95 16.60
N GLU A 123 -16.76 -31.03 17.45
CA GLU A 123 -17.28 -30.78 18.80
C GLU A 123 -18.29 -29.61 18.76
N ALA A 124 -19.27 -29.53 19.66
CA ALA A 124 -20.33 -28.51 19.55
C ALA A 124 -19.84 -27.10 19.94
N ASP A 125 -18.86 -27.04 20.85
CA ASP A 125 -18.18 -25.83 21.32
C ASP A 125 -17.02 -25.40 20.43
N VAL A 126 -16.50 -26.30 19.58
CA VAL A 126 -15.65 -25.99 18.43
C VAL A 126 -15.94 -27.00 17.31
N PHE A 127 -16.78 -26.62 16.35
CA PHE A 127 -17.16 -27.49 15.23
C PHE A 127 -16.11 -27.44 14.11
N ALA A 128 -15.68 -26.22 13.79
CA ALA A 128 -14.60 -25.92 12.86
C ALA A 128 -13.77 -24.73 13.38
N GLU A 129 -12.47 -24.73 13.10
CA GLU A 129 -11.56 -23.59 13.27
C GLU A 129 -11.05 -23.13 11.90
N MET A 130 -11.17 -21.85 11.59
CA MET A 130 -10.69 -21.22 10.36
C MET A 130 -9.61 -20.20 10.70
N TYR A 131 -8.58 -20.13 9.86
CA TYR A 131 -7.52 -19.14 9.94
C TYR A 131 -7.49 -18.38 8.63
N VAL A 132 -7.49 -17.05 8.71
CA VAL A 132 -7.59 -16.10 7.60
C VAL A 132 -6.81 -14.83 7.98
N TYR A 133 -6.61 -13.89 7.05
CA TYR A 133 -5.88 -12.66 7.33
C TYR A 133 -6.50 -11.43 6.67
N GLN A 134 -6.21 -10.24 7.20
CA GLN A 134 -6.67 -9.00 6.58
C GLN A 134 -5.87 -8.74 5.29
N GLN A 135 -6.61 -8.50 4.21
CA GLN A 135 -6.13 -8.03 2.92
C GLN A 135 -7.25 -7.12 2.38
N GLY A 136 -7.32 -5.89 2.92
CA GLY A 136 -8.48 -4.99 2.81
C GLY A 136 -9.68 -5.49 3.59
N GLY A 137 -10.44 -6.40 2.98
CA GLY A 137 -11.37 -7.26 3.71
C GLY A 137 -10.62 -8.34 4.50
N VAL A 138 -11.29 -9.46 4.74
CA VAL A 138 -10.64 -10.68 5.25
C VAL A 138 -10.50 -11.65 4.09
N HIS A 139 -9.27 -11.95 3.70
CA HIS A 139 -8.98 -12.79 2.53
C HIS A 139 -9.53 -14.21 2.72
N ASN A 140 -10.19 -14.75 1.68
CA ASN A 140 -10.78 -16.07 1.63
C ASN A 140 -11.79 -16.37 2.77
N LEU A 141 -12.42 -15.36 3.37
CA LEU A 141 -13.35 -15.58 4.48
C LEU A 141 -14.54 -16.44 4.07
N GLN A 142 -15.12 -16.20 2.89
CA GLN A 142 -16.30 -16.92 2.43
C GLN A 142 -15.94 -18.35 2.01
N HIS A 143 -14.78 -18.54 1.37
CA HIS A 143 -14.15 -19.84 1.05
C HIS A 143 -13.95 -20.71 2.29
N GLU A 144 -13.23 -20.20 3.30
CA GLU A 144 -12.95 -20.96 4.53
C GLU A 144 -14.21 -21.23 5.35
N PHE A 145 -15.16 -20.29 5.35
CA PHE A 145 -16.46 -20.48 5.99
C PHE A 145 -17.30 -21.54 5.26
N ALA A 146 -17.28 -21.57 3.93
CA ALA A 146 -17.94 -22.58 3.11
C ALA A 146 -17.34 -23.99 3.31
N HIS A 147 -16.05 -24.14 3.58
CA HIS A 147 -15.50 -25.43 4.06
C HIS A 147 -16.15 -25.86 5.38
N GLY A 148 -16.31 -24.95 6.35
CA GLY A 148 -17.00 -25.23 7.62
C GLY A 148 -18.46 -25.66 7.43
N LEU A 149 -19.19 -24.94 6.57
CA LEU A 149 -20.56 -25.29 6.21
C LEU A 149 -20.64 -26.63 5.47
N THR A 150 -19.63 -26.97 4.65
CA THR A 150 -19.53 -28.28 3.99
C THR A 150 -19.32 -29.40 4.99
N TYR A 151 -18.47 -29.23 6.01
CA TYR A 151 -18.36 -30.19 7.10
C TYR A 151 -19.69 -30.37 7.88
N LEU A 152 -20.48 -29.30 8.03
CA LEU A 152 -21.82 -29.38 8.63
C LEU A 152 -22.80 -30.13 7.73
N ALA A 153 -22.77 -29.85 6.43
CA ALA A 153 -23.60 -30.50 5.41
C ALA A 153 -23.31 -32.01 5.27
N THR A 154 -22.05 -32.45 5.41
CA THR A 154 -21.68 -33.88 5.34
C THR A 154 -21.68 -34.60 6.69
N GLY A 155 -21.87 -33.89 7.81
CA GLY A 155 -21.67 -34.45 9.15
C GLY A 155 -20.23 -34.91 9.40
N GLY A 156 -19.25 -34.16 8.89
CA GLY A 156 -17.82 -34.44 9.02
C GLY A 156 -17.31 -35.61 8.17
N LYS A 157 -18.05 -36.04 7.14
CA LYS A 157 -17.61 -37.08 6.21
C LYS A 157 -16.73 -36.47 5.10
N SER A 158 -15.71 -37.22 4.71
CA SER A 158 -14.82 -36.84 3.62
C SER A 158 -15.55 -36.79 2.28
N LEU A 159 -15.32 -35.71 1.54
CA LEU A 159 -15.57 -35.60 0.11
C LEU A 159 -14.28 -35.92 -0.67
N PRO A 160 -14.35 -36.13 -1.99
CA PRO A 160 -13.23 -35.90 -2.90
C PRO A 160 -12.74 -34.46 -2.76
N THR A 161 -11.42 -34.23 -2.74
CA THR A 161 -10.82 -32.90 -2.53
C THR A 161 -11.37 -31.87 -3.51
N VAL A 162 -11.46 -32.21 -4.80
CA VAL A 162 -12.04 -31.35 -5.85
C VAL A 162 -13.47 -30.88 -5.56
N LEU A 163 -14.31 -31.69 -4.90
CA LEU A 163 -15.65 -31.26 -4.53
C LEU A 163 -15.67 -30.41 -3.24
N MET A 164 -14.68 -30.58 -2.36
CA MET A 164 -14.53 -29.72 -1.18
C MET A 164 -14.10 -28.31 -1.60
N GLU A 165 -13.05 -28.22 -2.42
CA GLU A 165 -12.52 -26.94 -2.91
C GLU A 165 -13.49 -26.25 -3.86
N GLY A 166 -14.06 -26.99 -4.81
CA GLY A 166 -15.02 -26.42 -5.75
C GLY A 166 -16.29 -25.88 -5.10
N ILE A 167 -16.71 -26.42 -3.95
CA ILE A 167 -17.83 -25.85 -3.17
C ILE A 167 -17.40 -24.54 -2.52
N ALA A 168 -16.19 -24.48 -1.94
CA ALA A 168 -15.67 -23.28 -1.31
C ALA A 168 -15.45 -22.14 -2.32
N ASP A 169 -14.80 -22.43 -3.46
CA ASP A 169 -14.65 -21.47 -4.57
C ASP A 169 -16.01 -20.98 -5.08
N TYR A 170 -17.00 -21.87 -5.21
CA TYR A 170 -18.35 -21.49 -5.65
C TYR A 170 -19.05 -20.50 -4.70
N PHE A 171 -18.69 -20.49 -3.40
CA PHE A 171 -19.25 -19.55 -2.44
C PHE A 171 -18.44 -18.26 -2.27
N GLU A 172 -17.12 -18.30 -2.43
CA GLU A 172 -16.28 -17.09 -2.53
C GLU A 172 -16.68 -16.22 -3.74
N HIS A 173 -17.07 -16.84 -4.86
CA HIS A 173 -17.44 -16.12 -6.09
C HIS A 173 -18.97 -16.04 -6.34
N HIS A 174 -19.80 -16.32 -5.32
CA HIS A 174 -21.25 -16.49 -5.50
C HIS A 174 -21.99 -15.18 -5.84
N SER A 175 -21.75 -14.14 -5.04
CA SER A 175 -22.25 -12.77 -5.22
C SER A 175 -21.72 -12.14 -6.51
N ASP A 176 -20.52 -12.56 -6.89
CA ASP A 176 -19.77 -12.05 -8.02
C ASP A 176 -20.31 -12.53 -9.37
N HIS A 177 -21.07 -13.63 -9.41
CA HIS A 177 -21.59 -14.35 -10.60
C HIS A 177 -20.53 -14.74 -11.65
N LYS A 178 -19.25 -14.46 -11.38
CA LYS A 178 -18.13 -14.62 -12.32
C LYS A 178 -17.57 -16.03 -12.27
N PHE A 179 -17.98 -16.85 -13.24
CA PHE A 179 -17.26 -18.07 -13.62
C PHE A 179 -15.75 -17.82 -13.92
N ASN A 180 -15.40 -16.58 -14.25
CA ASN A 180 -14.24 -16.26 -15.08
C ASN A 180 -12.96 -15.80 -14.35
N ALA A 181 -12.98 -15.63 -13.02
CA ALA A 181 -11.74 -15.32 -12.27
C ALA A 181 -10.84 -16.57 -12.10
N GLN A 182 -11.45 -17.75 -11.98
CA GLN A 182 -10.73 -19.03 -11.94
C GLN A 182 -11.11 -19.99 -13.08
N GLY A 183 -12.38 -20.04 -13.51
CA GLY A 183 -12.87 -20.99 -14.52
C GLY A 183 -12.25 -20.82 -15.90
N SER A 184 -11.99 -19.58 -16.32
CA SER A 184 -11.31 -19.16 -17.57
C SER A 184 -9.90 -19.75 -17.79
N SER A 185 -9.39 -20.47 -16.79
CA SER A 185 -8.06 -21.05 -16.80
C SER A 185 -8.07 -22.58 -16.69
N ILE A 186 -9.24 -23.22 -16.77
CA ILE A 186 -9.36 -24.67 -16.98
C ILE A 186 -8.92 -25.03 -18.40
N ASP A 187 -9.34 -24.21 -19.37
CA ASP A 187 -9.17 -24.42 -20.81
C ASP A 187 -7.69 -24.45 -21.24
N LYS A 188 -6.82 -23.81 -20.45
CA LYS A 188 -5.36 -23.78 -20.64
C LYS A 188 -4.58 -24.81 -19.80
N THR A 189 -5.25 -25.77 -19.15
CA THR A 189 -4.62 -26.80 -18.29
C THR A 189 -4.82 -28.22 -18.80
N GLU A 190 -4.10 -29.19 -18.22
CA GLU A 190 -4.29 -30.62 -18.51
C GLU A 190 -5.72 -31.12 -18.21
N ALA A 191 -6.53 -30.37 -17.45
CA ALA A 191 -7.90 -30.70 -17.07
C ALA A 191 -8.81 -31.02 -18.26
N ALA A 192 -8.69 -30.30 -19.37
CA ALA A 192 -9.52 -30.52 -20.57
C ALA A 192 -9.39 -31.95 -21.15
N ASN A 193 -8.29 -32.65 -20.84
CA ASN A 193 -8.03 -34.03 -21.26
C ASN A 193 -8.50 -35.08 -20.22
N LEU A 194 -8.89 -34.68 -19.01
CA LEU A 194 -9.36 -35.60 -17.98
C LEU A 194 -10.84 -35.95 -18.20
N ASP A 195 -11.24 -37.13 -17.73
CA ASP A 195 -12.66 -37.42 -17.48
C ASP A 195 -13.05 -37.06 -16.05
N LEU A 196 -14.35 -36.96 -15.76
CA LEU A 196 -14.85 -36.75 -14.39
C LEU A 196 -14.37 -37.83 -13.41
N GLY A 197 -14.01 -39.01 -13.91
CA GLY A 197 -13.36 -40.06 -13.13
C GLY A 197 -11.97 -39.67 -12.64
N GLY A 198 -11.16 -39.05 -13.50
CA GLY A 198 -9.84 -38.48 -13.22
C GLY A 198 -9.90 -37.21 -12.39
N ILE A 199 -10.77 -36.26 -12.74
CA ILE A 199 -11.01 -35.01 -11.99
C ILE A 199 -11.34 -35.34 -10.53
N LEU A 200 -12.33 -36.20 -10.27
CA LEU A 200 -12.71 -36.59 -8.90
C LEU A 200 -11.64 -37.39 -8.13
N ASN A 201 -10.51 -37.75 -8.75
CA ASN A 201 -9.36 -38.39 -8.10
C ASN A 201 -8.18 -37.43 -7.86
N LEU A 202 -8.24 -36.17 -8.32
CA LEU A 202 -7.21 -35.18 -8.03
C LEU A 202 -7.15 -34.90 -6.51
N GLN A 203 -5.94 -34.70 -6.01
CA GLN A 203 -5.64 -34.44 -4.60
C GLN A 203 -4.50 -33.42 -4.53
N TYR A 204 -4.36 -32.77 -3.37
CA TYR A 204 -3.22 -31.88 -3.14
C TYR A 204 -1.88 -32.63 -3.20
N SER A 205 -0.87 -31.94 -3.70
CA SER A 205 0.53 -32.37 -3.70
C SER A 205 1.46 -31.22 -3.29
N ALA A 206 2.76 -31.47 -3.33
CA ALA A 206 3.78 -30.42 -3.13
C ALA A 206 3.94 -29.50 -4.35
N ASN A 207 3.26 -29.78 -5.47
CA ASN A 207 3.27 -28.98 -6.67
C ASN A 207 2.08 -27.99 -6.66
N GLY A 208 2.37 -26.70 -6.62
CA GLY A 208 1.34 -25.65 -6.63
C GLY A 208 0.45 -25.67 -7.88
N GLU A 209 0.95 -26.14 -9.02
CA GLU A 209 0.16 -26.23 -10.26
C GLU A 209 -0.87 -27.37 -10.20
N GLU A 210 -0.51 -28.53 -9.64
CA GLU A 210 -1.44 -29.63 -9.37
C GLU A 210 -2.52 -29.21 -8.36
N ASN A 211 -2.15 -28.44 -7.33
CA ASN A 211 -3.11 -27.86 -6.39
C ASN A 211 -4.05 -26.88 -7.10
N SER A 212 -3.53 -26.00 -7.96
CA SER A 212 -4.33 -25.06 -8.75
C SER A 212 -5.36 -25.77 -9.65
N LEU A 213 -5.02 -26.96 -10.16
CA LEU A 213 -5.93 -27.79 -10.95
C LEU A 213 -7.14 -28.29 -10.12
N VAL A 214 -6.94 -28.59 -8.84
CA VAL A 214 -8.01 -29.05 -7.92
C VAL A 214 -9.09 -27.97 -7.75
N TYR A 215 -8.70 -26.74 -7.42
CA TYR A 215 -9.62 -25.60 -7.25
C TYR A 215 -10.43 -25.34 -8.53
N LYS A 216 -9.74 -25.11 -9.65
CA LYS A 216 -10.34 -24.77 -10.95
C LYS A 216 -11.33 -25.82 -11.44
N THR A 217 -10.90 -27.09 -11.50
CA THR A 217 -11.78 -28.18 -11.97
C THR A 217 -12.91 -28.46 -10.99
N GLY A 218 -12.70 -28.19 -9.70
CA GLY A 218 -13.74 -28.21 -8.68
C GLY A 218 -14.81 -27.17 -8.96
N HIS A 219 -14.42 -25.90 -9.02
CA HIS A 219 -15.34 -24.78 -9.18
C HIS A 219 -16.24 -24.96 -10.42
N ALA A 220 -15.68 -25.30 -11.58
CA ALA A 220 -16.49 -25.53 -12.77
C ALA A 220 -17.39 -26.77 -12.68
N LEU A 221 -16.95 -27.84 -12.02
CA LEU A 221 -17.82 -28.99 -11.78
C LEU A 221 -19.00 -28.62 -10.86
N ILE A 222 -18.78 -27.80 -9.82
CA ILE A 222 -19.87 -27.33 -8.96
C ILE A 222 -20.82 -26.42 -9.73
N MET A 223 -20.31 -25.46 -10.52
CA MET A 223 -21.11 -24.59 -11.38
C MET A 223 -22.00 -25.39 -12.33
N TYR A 224 -21.41 -26.34 -13.07
CA TYR A 224 -22.14 -27.25 -13.95
C TYR A 224 -23.23 -28.04 -13.21
N LEU A 225 -22.91 -28.62 -12.05
CA LEU A 225 -23.86 -29.39 -11.27
C LEU A 225 -25.00 -28.50 -10.76
N GLN A 226 -24.72 -27.30 -10.27
CA GLN A 226 -25.76 -26.36 -9.83
C GLN A 226 -26.68 -25.90 -10.97
N GLU A 227 -26.15 -25.73 -12.19
CA GLU A 227 -26.96 -25.35 -13.35
C GLU A 227 -27.81 -26.52 -13.90
N LYS A 228 -27.23 -27.72 -14.03
CA LYS A 228 -27.85 -28.84 -14.75
C LYS A 228 -28.56 -29.86 -13.85
N ASP A 229 -28.04 -30.14 -12.65
CA ASP A 229 -28.70 -31.02 -11.66
C ASP A 229 -28.33 -30.61 -10.20
N PRO A 230 -28.87 -29.49 -9.69
CA PRO A 230 -28.60 -29.02 -8.32
C PRO A 230 -29.08 -30.00 -7.24
N SER A 231 -29.93 -30.97 -7.59
CA SER A 231 -30.30 -32.07 -6.70
C SER A 231 -29.13 -32.99 -6.40
N LEU A 232 -28.32 -33.32 -7.40
CA LEU A 232 -27.34 -34.40 -7.34
C LEU A 232 -26.27 -34.15 -6.27
N LEU A 233 -25.72 -32.93 -6.22
CA LEU A 233 -24.73 -32.56 -5.21
C LEU A 233 -25.35 -32.44 -3.82
N ARG A 234 -26.53 -31.80 -3.71
CA ARG A 234 -27.28 -31.69 -2.45
C ARG A 234 -27.55 -33.06 -1.82
N ASP A 235 -28.11 -33.97 -2.59
CA ASP A 235 -28.55 -35.27 -2.11
C ASP A 235 -27.34 -36.19 -1.82
N TYR A 236 -26.19 -35.96 -2.50
CA TYR A 236 -24.91 -36.56 -2.13
C TYR A 236 -24.39 -36.11 -0.75
N LEU A 237 -24.41 -34.80 -0.47
CA LEU A 237 -24.03 -34.25 0.84
C LEU A 237 -24.92 -34.82 1.96
N ASP A 238 -26.24 -34.85 1.75
CA ASP A 238 -27.17 -35.40 2.75
C ASP A 238 -27.04 -36.92 2.93
N ALA A 239 -26.80 -37.69 1.87
CA ALA A 239 -26.53 -39.13 2.00
C ALA A 239 -25.26 -39.42 2.81
N LEU A 240 -24.22 -38.57 2.69
CA LEU A 240 -23.04 -38.62 3.55
C LEU A 240 -23.38 -38.31 5.02
N ARG A 241 -24.16 -37.25 5.26
CA ARG A 241 -24.64 -36.81 6.59
C ARG A 241 -25.44 -37.90 7.31
N GLN A 242 -26.35 -38.56 6.59
CA GLN A 242 -27.14 -39.69 7.09
C GLN A 242 -26.31 -40.97 7.27
N GLY A 243 -25.07 -41.01 6.74
CA GLY A 243 -24.21 -42.19 6.77
C GLY A 243 -24.62 -43.30 5.82
N ASN A 244 -25.43 -43.01 4.80
CA ASN A 244 -25.89 -44.00 3.82
C ASN A 244 -24.82 -44.28 2.76
N SER A 245 -23.89 -45.17 3.10
CA SER A 245 -22.68 -45.41 2.28
C SER A 245 -22.94 -45.99 0.90
N ASP A 246 -24.11 -46.57 0.63
CA ASP A 246 -24.41 -47.17 -0.68
C ASP A 246 -25.10 -46.17 -1.60
N GLU A 247 -25.96 -45.31 -1.05
CA GLU A 247 -26.55 -44.18 -1.75
C GLU A 247 -25.50 -43.12 -2.08
N SER A 248 -24.60 -42.79 -1.15
CA SER A 248 -23.49 -41.86 -1.40
C SER A 248 -22.52 -42.34 -2.50
N LYS A 249 -22.35 -43.67 -2.66
CA LYS A 249 -21.59 -44.26 -3.79
C LYS A 249 -22.37 -44.24 -5.09
N SER A 250 -23.70 -44.29 -5.06
CA SER A 250 -24.53 -44.10 -6.26
C SER A 250 -24.33 -42.69 -6.77
N PHE A 251 -24.58 -41.67 -5.94
CA PHE A 251 -24.44 -40.27 -6.37
C PHE A 251 -23.05 -39.95 -6.92
N LEU A 252 -21.96 -40.42 -6.30
CA LEU A 252 -20.61 -40.23 -6.83
C LEU A 252 -20.39 -40.93 -8.20
N LYS A 253 -21.07 -42.04 -8.46
CA LYS A 253 -21.08 -42.71 -9.76
C LYS A 253 -21.97 -41.98 -10.78
N ASP A 254 -23.08 -41.42 -10.31
CA ASP A 254 -24.03 -40.68 -11.13
C ASP A 254 -23.39 -39.36 -11.60
N ILE A 255 -22.67 -38.62 -10.73
CA ILE A 255 -21.79 -37.47 -11.10
C ILE A 255 -20.80 -37.88 -12.21
N LYS A 256 -20.11 -39.03 -12.07
CA LYS A 256 -19.20 -39.55 -13.11
C LYS A 256 -19.90 -39.88 -14.44
N GLY A 257 -21.23 -40.06 -14.43
CA GLY A 257 -22.04 -40.26 -15.62
C GLY A 257 -22.20 -39.01 -16.50
N HIS A 258 -21.99 -37.81 -15.94
CA HIS A 258 -22.14 -36.54 -16.66
C HIS A 258 -20.93 -36.17 -17.55
N ASP A 259 -19.93 -37.04 -17.72
CA ASP A 259 -18.65 -36.67 -18.37
C ASP A 259 -18.78 -35.99 -19.73
N ALA A 260 -19.63 -36.53 -20.61
CA ALA A 260 -19.86 -35.97 -21.94
C ALA A 260 -20.60 -34.63 -21.89
N ASP A 261 -21.62 -34.52 -21.03
CA ASP A 261 -22.45 -33.32 -20.89
C ASP A 261 -21.68 -32.19 -20.19
N PHE A 262 -20.81 -32.52 -19.22
CA PHE A 262 -19.87 -31.58 -18.59
C PHE A 262 -18.85 -31.06 -19.59
N LYS A 263 -18.26 -31.93 -20.42
CA LYS A 263 -17.31 -31.50 -21.48
C LYS A 263 -17.97 -30.63 -22.55
N SER A 264 -19.21 -30.94 -22.93
CA SER A 264 -19.99 -30.07 -23.82
C SER A 264 -20.31 -28.73 -23.17
N TRP A 265 -20.72 -28.72 -21.91
CA TRP A 265 -20.99 -27.49 -21.18
C TRP A 265 -19.75 -26.62 -20.98
N LEU A 266 -18.60 -27.22 -20.66
CA LEU A 266 -17.33 -26.51 -20.53
C LEU A 266 -16.95 -25.83 -21.85
N ALA A 267 -17.07 -26.53 -22.98
CA ALA A 267 -16.83 -25.95 -24.31
C ALA A 267 -17.87 -24.89 -24.73
N GLU A 268 -19.08 -24.90 -24.15
CA GLU A 268 -20.11 -23.87 -24.39
C GLU A 268 -19.92 -22.62 -23.50
N ASN A 269 -19.20 -22.74 -22.38
CA ASN A 269 -18.97 -21.67 -21.39
C ASN A 269 -17.48 -21.27 -21.26
N ASP A 270 -16.64 -21.75 -22.16
CA ASP A 270 -15.23 -21.40 -22.26
C ASP A 270 -15.06 -19.90 -22.61
N THR A 271 -14.01 -19.31 -22.05
CA THR A 271 -13.68 -17.89 -22.23
C THR A 271 -13.26 -17.57 -23.66
N GLU A 272 -12.52 -18.46 -24.34
CA GLU A 272 -12.10 -18.23 -25.74
C GLU A 272 -13.33 -18.19 -26.68
N THR A 273 -14.27 -19.11 -26.48
CA THR A 273 -15.56 -19.15 -27.17
C THR A 273 -16.38 -17.88 -26.92
N ALA A 274 -16.45 -17.38 -25.68
CA ALA A 274 -17.11 -16.12 -25.38
C ALA A 274 -16.44 -14.92 -26.08
N MET A 275 -15.10 -14.87 -26.07
CA MET A 275 -14.32 -13.82 -26.71
C MET A 275 -14.39 -13.85 -28.25
N GLU A 276 -14.49 -15.04 -28.86
CA GLU A 276 -14.66 -15.21 -30.31
C GLU A 276 -16.00 -14.61 -30.78
N HIS A 277 -17.09 -14.87 -30.06
CA HIS A 277 -18.41 -14.32 -30.38
C HIS A 277 -18.41 -12.77 -30.38
N LEU A 278 -17.61 -12.16 -29.50
CA LEU A 278 -17.43 -10.72 -29.42
C LEU A 278 -16.40 -10.16 -30.40
N ASN A 279 -15.67 -10.99 -31.16
CA ASN A 279 -14.55 -10.60 -32.03
C ASN A 279 -13.40 -9.94 -31.26
N ALA A 280 -13.16 -10.37 -30.01
CA ALA A 280 -11.98 -9.98 -29.25
C ALA A 280 -10.72 -10.72 -29.76
N LEU A 281 -9.56 -10.18 -29.41
CA LEU A 281 -8.23 -10.71 -29.72
C LEU A 281 -7.63 -11.35 -28.47
N GLN A 282 -6.75 -12.32 -28.66
CA GLN A 282 -5.95 -12.93 -27.61
C GLN A 282 -4.49 -12.52 -27.76
N VAL A 283 -3.83 -12.32 -26.62
CA VAL A 283 -2.39 -12.10 -26.53
C VAL A 283 -1.73 -13.43 -26.17
N THR A 284 -0.86 -13.94 -27.05
CA THR A 284 -0.31 -15.30 -26.99
C THR A 284 1.23 -15.30 -27.03
N LYS A 285 1.85 -16.39 -26.54
CA LYS A 285 3.31 -16.51 -26.50
C LYS A 285 3.89 -16.74 -27.90
N GLY A 286 4.77 -15.84 -28.33
CA GLY A 286 5.48 -15.88 -29.60
C GLY A 286 6.93 -16.40 -29.52
N ASP A 287 7.79 -15.88 -30.39
CA ASP A 287 9.22 -16.21 -30.48
C ASP A 287 9.95 -16.10 -29.14
N PHE A 288 10.85 -17.05 -28.85
CA PHE A 288 11.83 -16.92 -27.77
C PHE A 288 12.76 -15.72 -27.99
N ILE A 289 13.02 -14.96 -26.92
CA ILE A 289 13.92 -13.79 -26.90
C ILE A 289 15.26 -14.19 -26.26
N ALA A 290 15.22 -14.55 -24.96
CA ALA A 290 16.41 -14.78 -24.15
C ALA A 290 16.07 -15.62 -22.90
N THR A 291 17.11 -16.10 -22.21
CA THR A 291 16.99 -16.52 -20.81
C THR A 291 17.60 -15.47 -19.89
N GLY A 292 17.07 -15.38 -18.67
CA GLY A 292 17.62 -14.60 -17.58
C GLY A 292 17.46 -15.34 -16.26
N GLN A 293 17.60 -14.63 -15.14
CA GLN A 293 17.40 -15.17 -13.80
C GLN A 293 16.55 -14.21 -12.97
N GLU A 294 15.63 -14.76 -12.19
CA GLU A 294 14.85 -14.03 -11.18
C GLU A 294 14.91 -14.79 -9.83
N ILE A 295 14.67 -14.08 -8.73
CA ILE A 295 14.52 -14.71 -7.42
C ILE A 295 13.04 -15.02 -7.21
N VAL A 296 12.68 -16.30 -7.20
CA VAL A 296 11.31 -16.78 -7.09
C VAL A 296 11.21 -17.71 -5.87
N GLY A 297 10.42 -17.32 -4.86
CA GLY A 297 10.28 -18.08 -3.62
C GLY A 297 11.57 -18.19 -2.79
N GLY A 298 12.47 -17.20 -2.90
CA GLY A 298 13.78 -17.24 -2.24
C GLY A 298 14.81 -18.16 -2.92
N GLU A 299 14.57 -18.58 -4.16
CA GLU A 299 15.54 -19.34 -4.99
C GLU A 299 15.85 -18.59 -6.28
N ILE A 300 17.10 -18.67 -6.77
CA ILE A 300 17.44 -18.16 -8.11
C ILE A 300 16.95 -19.19 -9.12
N LYS A 301 15.99 -18.81 -9.97
CA LYS A 301 15.46 -19.66 -11.04
C LYS A 301 15.77 -19.04 -12.40
N ASN A 302 16.03 -19.88 -13.39
CA ASN A 302 16.16 -19.39 -14.76
C ASN A 302 14.77 -19.01 -15.29
N ILE A 303 14.68 -17.91 -16.01
CA ILE A 303 13.47 -17.42 -16.65
C ILE A 303 13.69 -17.45 -18.16
N SER A 304 12.69 -17.92 -18.92
CA SER A 304 12.67 -17.79 -20.37
C SER A 304 11.71 -16.68 -20.77
N TYR A 305 12.17 -15.78 -21.63
CA TYR A 305 11.39 -14.66 -22.13
C TYR A 305 11.03 -14.84 -23.60
N TYR A 306 9.83 -14.40 -23.97
CA TYR A 306 9.25 -14.59 -25.30
C TYR A 306 8.51 -13.32 -25.73
N LYS A 307 8.36 -13.15 -27.05
CA LYS A 307 7.49 -12.10 -27.61
C LYS A 307 6.03 -12.37 -27.25
N ALA A 308 5.21 -11.31 -27.29
CA ALA A 308 3.76 -11.43 -27.21
C ALA A 308 3.16 -11.16 -28.58
N ASN A 309 2.55 -12.19 -29.16
CA ASN A 309 1.75 -12.09 -30.38
C ASN A 309 0.37 -11.55 -30.05
N ILE A 310 -0.28 -10.91 -31.04
CA ILE A 310 -1.69 -10.53 -30.97
C ILE A 310 -2.39 -11.30 -32.08
N GLU A 311 -3.31 -12.17 -31.69
CA GLU A 311 -3.98 -13.14 -32.54
C GLU A 311 -5.50 -13.03 -32.39
N LYS A 312 -6.24 -13.37 -33.44
CA LYS A 312 -7.67 -13.73 -33.29
C LYS A 312 -7.76 -15.07 -32.56
N ILE A 313 -8.92 -15.36 -31.96
CA ILE A 313 -9.20 -16.66 -31.33
C ILE A 313 -9.04 -17.84 -32.33
N ASP A 314 -9.26 -17.62 -33.64
CA ASP A 314 -9.02 -18.62 -34.68
C ASP A 314 -7.53 -18.88 -35.02
N GLY A 315 -6.60 -18.18 -34.35
CA GLY A 315 -5.16 -18.27 -34.55
C GLY A 315 -4.61 -17.38 -35.67
N GLU A 316 -5.41 -16.53 -36.32
CA GLU A 316 -4.85 -15.55 -37.27
C GLU A 316 -4.05 -14.48 -36.51
N ASN A 317 -2.73 -14.44 -36.71
CA ASN A 317 -1.89 -13.36 -36.22
C ASN A 317 -2.23 -12.02 -36.91
N VAL A 318 -2.54 -11.02 -36.09
CA VAL A 318 -2.93 -9.66 -36.48
C VAL A 318 -1.91 -8.60 -36.04
N GLY A 319 -0.96 -8.95 -35.17
CA GLY A 319 0.03 -8.03 -34.62
C GLY A 319 0.95 -8.69 -33.60
N SER A 320 1.73 -7.87 -32.91
CA SER A 320 2.63 -8.28 -31.82
C SER A 320 3.07 -7.08 -31.02
N PHE A 321 3.22 -7.24 -29.71
CA PHE A 321 3.87 -6.24 -28.88
C PHE A 321 5.39 -6.25 -29.10
N SER A 322 6.00 -5.06 -29.03
CA SER A 322 7.44 -4.90 -28.92
C SER A 322 7.89 -5.27 -27.49
N PRO A 323 8.96 -6.05 -27.29
CA PRO A 323 9.63 -6.15 -25.99
C PRO A 323 10.54 -4.93 -25.71
N VAL A 324 10.64 -3.98 -26.65
CA VAL A 324 11.51 -2.80 -26.59
C VAL A 324 10.69 -1.51 -26.49
N GLU A 325 11.03 -0.67 -25.51
CA GLU A 325 10.55 0.71 -25.33
C GLU A 325 11.59 1.72 -25.83
N HIS A 326 11.15 2.89 -26.30
CA HIS A 326 12.02 3.97 -26.73
C HIS A 326 11.64 5.30 -26.06
N VAL A 327 12.45 5.78 -25.12
CA VAL A 327 12.19 7.00 -24.34
C VAL A 327 13.37 7.95 -24.29
N ALA A 328 13.12 9.21 -23.95
CA ALA A 328 14.15 10.11 -23.51
C ALA A 328 14.60 9.69 -22.10
N PHE A 329 15.91 9.67 -21.87
CA PHE A 329 16.51 9.57 -20.55
C PHE A 329 17.43 10.77 -20.36
N TYR A 330 17.05 11.68 -19.47
CA TYR A 330 17.52 13.06 -19.47
C TYR A 330 17.41 13.70 -20.87
N ASP A 331 18.55 13.90 -21.53
CA ASP A 331 18.67 14.58 -22.81
C ASP A 331 19.15 13.66 -23.96
N VAL A 332 19.26 12.35 -23.71
CA VAL A 332 19.57 11.32 -24.72
C VAL A 332 18.36 10.44 -24.98
N ALA A 333 18.35 9.72 -26.11
CA ALA A 333 17.35 8.68 -26.36
C ALA A 333 17.87 7.36 -25.77
N ARG A 334 16.98 6.54 -25.22
CA ARG A 334 17.29 5.23 -24.67
C ARG A 334 16.31 4.21 -25.23
N ALA A 335 16.86 3.15 -25.82
CA ALA A 335 16.10 1.93 -26.14
C ALA A 335 16.28 0.93 -24.99
N ILE A 336 15.21 0.31 -24.51
CA ILE A 336 15.23 -0.66 -23.40
C ILE A 336 14.47 -1.92 -23.81
N ASN A 337 15.13 -3.08 -23.81
CA ASN A 337 14.43 -4.36 -23.86
C ASN A 337 13.96 -4.71 -22.44
N ARG A 338 12.65 -4.70 -22.21
CA ARG A 338 12.05 -4.88 -20.87
C ARG A 338 12.04 -6.32 -20.39
N ALA A 339 12.08 -7.27 -21.31
CA ALA A 339 12.24 -8.68 -20.97
C ALA A 339 13.61 -8.99 -20.33
N THR A 340 14.69 -8.32 -20.75
CA THR A 340 16.05 -8.56 -20.22
C THR A 340 16.64 -7.41 -19.40
N ASN A 341 15.99 -6.24 -19.39
CA ASN A 341 16.53 -4.96 -18.89
C ASN A 341 17.89 -4.57 -19.51
N ASP A 342 18.14 -5.01 -20.75
CA ASP A 342 19.21 -4.46 -21.59
C ASP A 342 18.81 -3.09 -22.17
N ASN A 343 19.77 -2.18 -22.24
CA ASN A 343 19.55 -0.82 -22.76
C ASN A 343 20.70 -0.35 -23.65
N LEU A 344 20.36 0.54 -24.59
CA LEU A 344 21.28 1.31 -25.41
C LEU A 344 20.97 2.79 -25.22
N ASP A 345 21.98 3.56 -24.83
CA ASP A 345 21.93 5.03 -24.75
C ASP A 345 22.40 5.62 -26.08
N ILE A 346 21.49 6.26 -26.82
CA ILE A 346 21.74 6.88 -28.11
C ILE A 346 22.03 8.37 -27.92
N SER A 347 23.30 8.74 -28.09
CA SER A 347 23.76 10.12 -27.96
C SER A 347 23.07 11.09 -28.94
N LYS A 348 23.07 12.38 -28.57
CA LYS A 348 22.44 13.48 -29.32
C LYS A 348 22.87 13.61 -30.78
N GLU A 349 24.06 13.11 -31.13
CA GLU A 349 24.52 13.09 -32.52
C GLU A 349 23.61 12.21 -33.40
N TYR A 350 23.07 11.13 -32.84
CA TYR A 350 22.23 10.15 -33.51
C TYR A 350 20.71 10.34 -33.26
N HIS A 351 20.26 11.56 -32.91
CA HIS A 351 18.84 11.90 -32.68
C HIS A 351 18.04 12.10 -33.98
N PHE A 352 18.27 11.26 -34.98
CA PHE A 352 17.52 11.22 -36.22
C PHE A 352 17.10 9.79 -36.55
N LEU A 353 15.91 9.62 -37.13
CA LEU A 353 15.41 8.33 -37.61
C LEU A 353 15.47 8.30 -39.13
N LYS A 354 16.24 7.38 -39.68
CA LYS A 354 16.35 7.13 -41.12
C LYS A 354 15.44 5.96 -41.49
N VAL A 355 14.63 6.13 -42.52
CA VAL A 355 13.88 5.03 -43.14
C VAL A 355 14.86 4.13 -43.88
N VAL A 356 14.92 2.87 -43.48
CA VAL A 356 15.74 1.83 -44.11
C VAL A 356 14.88 0.65 -44.54
N LYS A 357 15.43 -0.17 -45.43
CA LYS A 357 14.81 -1.41 -45.85
C LYS A 357 15.67 -2.59 -45.38
N THR A 358 15.10 -3.46 -44.57
CA THR A 358 15.79 -4.64 -44.03
C THR A 358 16.01 -5.68 -45.12
N THR A 359 16.84 -6.69 -44.84
CA THR A 359 17.25 -7.72 -45.82
C THR A 359 16.11 -8.62 -46.28
N ASP A 360 15.06 -8.76 -45.48
CA ASP A 360 13.79 -9.44 -45.81
C ASP A 360 12.80 -8.53 -46.58
N GLY A 361 13.12 -7.24 -46.73
CA GLY A 361 12.35 -6.27 -47.49
C GLY A 361 11.33 -5.47 -46.68
N GLN A 362 11.24 -5.64 -45.36
CA GLN A 362 10.42 -4.76 -44.50
C GLN A 362 10.98 -3.33 -44.47
N VAL A 363 10.12 -2.37 -44.19
CA VAL A 363 10.50 -0.96 -44.00
C VAL A 363 10.59 -0.71 -42.51
N LYS A 364 11.74 -0.22 -42.03
CA LYS A 364 12.02 0.09 -40.63
C LYS A 364 12.61 1.49 -40.49
N LEU A 365 12.62 2.01 -39.26
CA LEU A 365 13.31 3.23 -38.89
C LEU A 365 14.54 2.87 -38.05
N THR A 366 15.68 3.49 -38.33
CA THR A 366 16.92 3.24 -37.60
C THR A 366 17.53 4.55 -37.10
N TYR A 367 18.13 4.52 -35.91
CA TYR A 367 18.85 5.68 -35.36
C TYR A 367 20.02 6.07 -36.27
N SER A 368 20.21 7.36 -36.48
CA SER A 368 21.15 7.91 -37.46
C SER A 368 21.57 9.33 -37.12
N ASP A 369 22.71 9.77 -37.65
CA ASP A 369 23.09 11.18 -37.62
C ASP A 369 22.31 12.02 -38.64
N GLN A 370 22.50 13.33 -38.60
CA GLN A 370 21.83 14.27 -39.52
C GLN A 370 22.19 14.02 -41.01
N GLN A 371 23.29 13.29 -41.29
CA GLN A 371 23.72 12.94 -42.64
C GLN A 371 23.18 11.58 -43.10
N GLY A 372 22.53 10.81 -42.22
CA GLY A 372 21.99 9.48 -42.49
C GLY A 372 22.99 8.33 -42.33
N ASN A 373 24.11 8.57 -41.62
CA ASN A 373 24.97 7.47 -41.15
C ASN A 373 24.32 6.83 -39.92
N GLU A 374 24.21 5.51 -39.94
CA GLU A 374 23.39 4.77 -38.95
C GLU A 374 24.16 4.49 -37.66
N TYR A 375 23.50 4.66 -36.52
CA TYR A 375 24.05 4.48 -35.17
C TYR A 375 24.70 3.11 -34.98
N GLN A 376 24.13 2.05 -35.57
CA GLN A 376 24.68 0.69 -35.53
C GLN A 376 26.11 0.56 -36.10
N ASN A 377 26.58 1.53 -36.90
CA ASN A 377 27.94 1.54 -37.43
C ASN A 377 28.93 2.34 -36.55
N SER A 378 28.44 3.01 -35.50
CA SER A 378 29.25 3.86 -34.62
C SER A 378 30.13 3.05 -33.65
N GLN A 379 31.21 3.66 -33.15
CA GLN A 379 32.02 3.08 -32.07
C GLN A 379 31.27 3.08 -30.73
N GLU A 380 30.33 4.01 -30.54
CA GLU A 380 29.46 4.08 -29.37
C GLU A 380 28.56 2.84 -29.28
N TYR A 381 27.83 2.52 -30.34
CA TYR A 381 27.01 1.32 -30.43
C TYR A 381 27.83 0.05 -30.19
N LYS A 382 29.00 -0.09 -30.83
CA LYS A 382 29.87 -1.26 -30.66
C LYS A 382 30.29 -1.47 -29.20
N MET A 383 30.63 -0.40 -28.49
CA MET A 383 30.97 -0.48 -27.07
C MET A 383 29.78 -0.91 -26.20
N GLN A 384 28.58 -0.42 -26.51
CA GLN A 384 27.36 -0.77 -25.77
C GLN A 384 26.86 -2.19 -26.09
N ALA A 385 26.90 -2.62 -27.36
CA ALA A 385 26.65 -3.99 -27.79
C ALA A 385 27.60 -4.98 -27.09
N PHE A 386 28.89 -4.65 -27.01
CA PHE A 386 29.86 -5.46 -26.26
C PHE A 386 29.56 -5.49 -24.75
N ARG A 387 29.10 -4.37 -24.16
CA ARG A 387 28.66 -4.33 -22.76
C ARG A 387 27.47 -5.26 -22.52
N VAL A 388 26.46 -5.28 -23.39
CA VAL A 388 25.31 -6.20 -23.33
C VAL A 388 25.79 -7.65 -23.40
N LEU A 389 26.59 -8.02 -24.41
CA LEU A 389 27.18 -9.36 -24.55
C LEU A 389 27.94 -9.82 -23.29
N SER A 390 28.72 -8.91 -22.69
CA SER A 390 29.53 -9.22 -21.51
C SER A 390 28.73 -9.52 -20.22
N LYS A 391 27.41 -9.24 -20.20
CA LYS A 391 26.52 -9.69 -19.11
C LYS A 391 26.25 -11.20 -19.18
N TYR A 392 26.23 -11.77 -20.37
CA TYR A 392 25.86 -13.17 -20.63
C TYR A 392 27.08 -14.11 -20.72
N ASP A 393 28.28 -13.57 -20.96
CA ASP A 393 29.56 -14.27 -20.77
C ASP A 393 30.65 -13.32 -20.23
N GLU A 394 30.95 -13.45 -18.94
CA GLU A 394 31.99 -12.67 -18.24
C GLU A 394 33.39 -12.86 -18.84
N ASN A 395 33.66 -13.98 -19.53
CA ASN A 395 34.95 -14.24 -20.16
C ASN A 395 35.21 -13.31 -21.36
N LEU A 396 34.16 -12.83 -22.03
CA LEU A 396 34.30 -11.88 -23.15
C LEU A 396 34.98 -10.60 -22.68
N LYS A 397 34.55 -10.05 -21.54
CA LYS A 397 35.13 -8.84 -20.95
C LYS A 397 36.62 -9.02 -20.65
N LYS A 398 36.97 -10.12 -19.97
CA LYS A 398 38.37 -10.43 -19.63
C LYS A 398 39.23 -10.60 -20.88
N THR A 399 38.72 -11.29 -21.90
CA THR A 399 39.43 -11.52 -23.16
C THR A 399 39.68 -10.22 -23.93
N TYR A 400 38.68 -9.33 -23.98
CA TYR A 400 38.83 -7.99 -24.53
C TYR A 400 39.83 -7.14 -23.74
N ASP A 401 39.74 -7.11 -22.42
CA ASP A 401 40.65 -6.34 -21.55
C ASP A 401 42.12 -6.80 -21.72
N ASP A 402 42.36 -8.11 -21.86
CA ASP A 402 43.70 -8.65 -22.08
C ASP A 402 44.21 -8.39 -23.52
N ALA A 403 43.35 -8.44 -24.54
CA ALA A 403 43.70 -8.06 -25.90
C ALA A 403 43.98 -6.54 -26.03
N LEU A 404 43.22 -5.70 -25.34
CA LEU A 404 43.39 -4.25 -25.30
C LEU A 404 44.71 -3.85 -24.63
N LYS A 405 45.12 -4.54 -23.55
CA LYS A 405 46.47 -4.39 -22.97
C LYS A 405 47.57 -4.74 -23.97
N GLY A 406 47.34 -5.72 -24.85
CA GLY A 406 48.24 -6.06 -25.96
C GLY A 406 48.40 -4.89 -26.93
N LEU A 407 47.29 -4.34 -27.43
CA LEU A 407 47.29 -3.16 -28.30
C LEU A 407 47.95 -1.93 -27.64
N ASP A 408 47.73 -1.73 -26.35
CA ASP A 408 48.39 -0.66 -25.58
C ASP A 408 49.90 -0.82 -25.50
N GLN A 409 50.40 -2.06 -25.34
CA GLN A 409 51.83 -2.38 -25.35
C GLN A 409 52.41 -2.15 -26.75
N GLU A 410 51.77 -2.64 -27.81
CA GLU A 410 52.20 -2.41 -29.20
C GLU A 410 52.28 -0.92 -29.53
N ARG A 411 51.29 -0.12 -29.09
CA ARG A 411 51.30 1.34 -29.23
C ARG A 411 52.50 1.98 -28.52
N GLN A 412 52.80 1.56 -27.29
CA GLN A 412 53.97 2.06 -26.54
C GLN A 412 55.30 1.66 -27.20
N GLU A 413 55.39 0.45 -27.75
CA GLU A 413 56.57 -0.01 -28.50
C GLU A 413 56.76 0.77 -29.82
N GLU A 414 55.68 1.08 -30.54
CA GLU A 414 55.72 1.85 -31.78
C GLU A 414 56.22 3.30 -31.54
N TYR A 415 55.69 3.99 -30.51
CA TYR A 415 56.23 5.28 -30.06
C TYR A 415 57.72 5.17 -29.65
N SER A 416 58.09 4.14 -28.89
CA SER A 416 59.46 3.91 -28.43
C SER A 416 60.44 3.57 -29.58
N LYS A 417 59.94 2.96 -30.65
CA LYS A 417 60.69 2.70 -31.88
C LYS A 417 60.93 3.98 -32.67
N ILE A 418 59.89 4.79 -32.89
CA ILE A 418 59.97 6.06 -33.61
C ILE A 418 60.86 7.08 -32.87
N GLY A 419 60.78 7.13 -31.54
CA GLY A 419 61.69 7.93 -30.72
C GLY A 419 63.17 7.52 -30.85
N ARG A 420 63.45 6.20 -30.96
CA ARG A 420 64.80 5.70 -31.27
C ARG A 420 65.24 6.03 -32.69
N GLU A 421 64.37 5.89 -33.69
CA GLU A 421 64.68 6.27 -35.08
C GLU A 421 65.07 7.75 -35.20
N LEU A 422 64.39 8.65 -34.48
CA LEU A 422 64.76 10.08 -34.41
C LEU A 422 66.09 10.28 -33.67
N GLY A 423 66.28 9.65 -32.50
CA GLY A 423 67.51 9.77 -31.70
C GLY A 423 68.77 9.22 -32.40
N GLU A 424 68.59 8.25 -33.31
CA GLU A 424 69.65 7.70 -34.17
C GLU A 424 69.84 8.46 -35.50
N GLY A 425 69.05 9.51 -35.75
CA GLY A 425 69.12 10.32 -36.97
C GLY A 425 68.65 9.61 -38.25
N LYS A 426 67.82 8.56 -38.11
CA LYS A 426 67.29 7.76 -39.23
C LYS A 426 66.07 8.36 -39.91
N ILE A 427 65.38 9.28 -39.24
CA ILE A 427 64.21 10.02 -39.73
C ILE A 427 64.36 11.51 -39.38
N SER A 428 63.70 12.38 -40.15
CA SER A 428 63.61 13.81 -39.82
C SER A 428 62.64 14.06 -38.65
N TYR A 429 62.68 15.26 -38.06
CA TYR A 429 61.70 15.66 -37.05
C TYR A 429 60.28 15.80 -37.63
N GLU A 430 60.17 16.18 -38.91
CA GLU A 430 58.89 16.29 -39.63
C GLU A 430 58.30 14.89 -39.90
N GLU A 431 59.14 13.91 -40.26
CA GLU A 431 58.76 12.51 -40.39
C GLU A 431 58.38 11.88 -39.04
N TYR A 432 59.10 12.21 -37.97
CA TYR A 432 58.75 11.83 -36.59
C TYR A 432 57.35 12.31 -36.23
N LEU A 433 57.05 13.60 -36.44
CA LEU A 433 55.72 14.15 -36.19
C LEU A 433 54.65 13.47 -37.05
N GLY A 434 54.92 13.27 -38.34
CA GLY A 434 54.00 12.57 -39.25
C GLY A 434 53.65 11.15 -38.77
N LYS A 435 54.66 10.36 -38.38
CA LYS A 435 54.43 9.01 -37.83
C LYS A 435 53.68 9.04 -36.50
N CYS A 436 54.07 9.92 -35.58
CA CYS A 436 53.41 10.03 -34.27
C CYS A 436 51.94 10.47 -34.39
N HIS A 437 51.59 11.36 -35.31
CA HIS A 437 50.20 11.75 -35.57
C HIS A 437 49.35 10.62 -36.17
N SER A 438 49.95 9.65 -36.88
CA SER A 438 49.19 8.51 -37.44
C SER A 438 48.85 7.39 -36.44
N ILE A 439 49.61 7.28 -35.33
CA ILE A 439 49.43 6.19 -34.36
C ILE A 439 48.05 6.22 -33.68
N PRO A 440 47.51 7.36 -33.20
CA PRO A 440 46.19 7.39 -32.59
C PRO A 440 45.07 6.86 -33.50
N SER A 441 45.04 7.27 -34.78
CA SER A 441 44.04 6.78 -35.75
C SER A 441 44.12 5.27 -35.94
N LYS A 442 45.33 4.76 -36.21
CA LYS A 442 45.60 3.33 -36.39
C LYS A 442 45.23 2.51 -35.14
N TYR A 443 45.47 3.05 -33.94
CA TYR A 443 45.13 2.38 -32.70
C TYR A 443 43.60 2.29 -32.49
N GLU A 444 42.85 3.35 -32.76
CA GLU A 444 41.37 3.31 -32.66
C GLU A 444 40.76 2.42 -33.77
N GLU A 445 41.33 2.36 -34.97
CA GLU A 445 40.94 1.41 -36.03
C GLU A 445 41.12 -0.06 -35.59
N LEU A 446 42.27 -0.38 -34.97
CA LEU A 446 42.54 -1.73 -34.43
C LEU A 446 41.63 -2.07 -33.26
N LYS A 447 41.38 -1.13 -32.34
CA LYS A 447 40.47 -1.29 -31.21
C LYS A 447 39.02 -1.48 -31.64
N GLY A 448 38.58 -0.76 -32.69
CA GLY A 448 37.27 -0.96 -33.32
C GLY A 448 37.15 -2.33 -33.98
N SER A 449 38.19 -2.77 -34.68
CA SER A 449 38.25 -4.11 -35.30
C SER A 449 38.19 -5.24 -34.25
N LEU A 450 38.87 -5.04 -33.11
CA LEU A 450 38.83 -5.95 -31.96
C LEU A 450 37.42 -6.05 -31.35
N LEU A 451 36.69 -4.93 -31.25
CA LEU A 451 35.28 -4.94 -30.82
C LEU A 451 34.41 -5.75 -31.79
N ASP A 452 34.55 -5.54 -33.10
CA ASP A 452 33.78 -6.28 -34.11
C ASP A 452 34.02 -7.79 -34.04
N GLU A 453 35.28 -8.21 -33.84
CA GLU A 453 35.65 -9.62 -33.64
C GLU A 453 35.04 -10.21 -32.36
N MET A 454 35.13 -9.49 -31.24
CA MET A 454 34.57 -9.93 -29.95
C MET A 454 33.04 -10.00 -30.00
N ILE A 455 32.37 -9.04 -30.63
CA ILE A 455 30.91 -9.03 -30.81
C ILE A 455 30.49 -10.25 -31.64
N SER A 456 31.06 -10.42 -32.84
CA SER A 456 30.66 -11.52 -33.72
C SER A 456 31.03 -12.92 -33.21
N THR A 457 32.04 -13.02 -32.34
CA THR A 457 32.43 -14.29 -31.70
C THR A 457 31.54 -14.58 -30.48
N GLY A 458 31.32 -13.58 -29.62
CA GLY A 458 30.45 -13.68 -28.45
C GLY A 458 29.00 -14.01 -28.81
N SER A 459 28.41 -13.32 -29.79
CA SER A 459 27.05 -13.60 -30.27
C SER A 459 26.88 -15.06 -30.74
N LYS A 460 27.83 -15.58 -31.54
CA LYS A 460 27.81 -16.98 -32.00
C LYS A 460 27.99 -17.97 -30.84
N GLN A 461 28.82 -17.64 -29.86
CA GLN A 461 29.02 -18.48 -28.67
C GLN A 461 27.74 -18.55 -27.83
N LEU A 462 27.12 -17.40 -27.51
CA LEU A 462 25.87 -17.35 -26.73
C LEU A 462 24.72 -18.05 -27.45
N LYS A 463 24.56 -17.83 -28.76
CA LYS A 463 23.54 -18.49 -29.58
C LYS A 463 23.72 -20.01 -29.64
N SER A 464 24.96 -20.51 -29.62
CA SER A 464 25.24 -21.95 -29.67
C SER A 464 25.28 -22.65 -28.31
N THR A 465 25.48 -21.92 -27.20
CA THR A 465 25.64 -22.49 -25.84
C THR A 465 24.46 -22.23 -24.92
N GLN A 466 23.78 -21.09 -25.08
CA GLN A 466 22.66 -20.63 -24.24
C GLN A 466 21.38 -20.36 -25.05
N ASN A 467 21.41 -20.55 -26.38
CA ASN A 467 20.32 -20.23 -27.32
C ASN A 467 19.91 -18.73 -27.37
N ILE A 468 20.72 -17.83 -26.80
CA ILE A 468 20.42 -16.38 -26.77
C ILE A 468 20.88 -15.73 -28.08
N ASP A 469 19.95 -15.08 -28.79
CA ASP A 469 20.23 -14.42 -30.07
C ASP A 469 20.47 -12.91 -29.90
N VAL A 470 21.61 -12.57 -29.28
CA VAL A 470 21.95 -11.16 -28.94
C VAL A 470 22.01 -10.25 -30.18
N GLU A 471 22.34 -10.78 -31.36
CA GLU A 471 22.29 -10.02 -32.62
C GLU A 471 20.86 -9.57 -32.94
N LYS A 472 19.88 -10.47 -32.89
CA LYS A 472 18.45 -10.15 -33.07
C LYS A 472 17.94 -9.19 -31.99
N MET A 473 18.35 -9.38 -30.74
CA MET A 473 17.94 -8.52 -29.63
C MET A 473 18.44 -7.07 -29.80
N LEU A 474 19.71 -6.89 -30.18
CA LEU A 474 20.28 -5.57 -30.45
C LEU A 474 19.70 -4.93 -31.72
N GLU A 475 19.41 -5.74 -32.75
CA GLU A 475 18.73 -5.28 -33.97
C GLU A 475 17.35 -4.68 -33.65
N GLU A 476 16.54 -5.37 -32.83
CA GLU A 476 15.22 -4.89 -32.40
C GLU A 476 15.28 -3.63 -31.53
N MET A 477 16.40 -3.36 -30.86
CA MET A 477 16.62 -2.12 -30.09
C MET A 477 17.01 -0.91 -30.95
N VAL A 478 17.38 -1.11 -32.21
CA VAL A 478 17.84 -0.03 -33.11
C VAL A 478 16.93 0.12 -34.35
N ASN A 479 16.30 -0.96 -34.81
CA ASN A 479 15.42 -1.00 -35.98
C ASN A 479 13.94 -1.05 -35.57
N ILE A 480 13.33 0.13 -35.49
CA ILE A 480 11.98 0.38 -35.02
C ILE A 480 10.96 0.11 -36.13
N ASP A 481 9.84 -0.54 -35.80
CA ASP A 481 8.72 -0.70 -36.72
C ASP A 481 7.96 0.64 -36.90
N PRO A 482 7.67 1.10 -38.13
CA PRO A 482 6.91 2.32 -38.35
C PRO A 482 5.51 2.34 -37.71
N ASN A 483 4.89 1.18 -37.47
CA ASN A 483 3.58 1.11 -36.83
C ASN A 483 3.63 1.43 -35.32
N LEU A 484 4.81 1.29 -34.68
CA LEU A 484 5.04 1.66 -33.28
C LEU A 484 5.20 3.18 -33.07
N ILE A 485 4.85 3.98 -34.09
CA ILE A 485 4.80 5.43 -33.99
C ILE A 485 3.35 5.88 -33.89
N ARG A 486 3.01 6.53 -32.78
CA ARG A 486 1.68 7.08 -32.53
C ARG A 486 1.51 8.36 -33.36
N GLY A 487 1.14 8.23 -34.63
CA GLY A 487 1.06 9.36 -35.54
C GLY A 487 0.87 9.00 -37.02
N THR A 488 1.27 9.90 -37.92
CA THR A 488 1.22 9.66 -39.38
C THR A 488 2.59 9.93 -40.01
N ILE A 489 3.27 8.85 -40.39
CA ILE A 489 4.51 8.87 -41.17
C ILE A 489 4.29 8.24 -42.54
N ASP A 490 4.93 8.82 -43.55
CA ASP A 490 5.11 8.22 -44.88
C ASP A 490 6.56 7.72 -44.96
N PRO A 491 6.81 6.41 -44.74
CA PRO A 491 8.16 5.87 -44.63
C PRO A 491 8.76 5.60 -46.03
N GLN A 492 9.21 6.67 -46.68
CA GLN A 492 9.96 6.60 -47.94
C GLN A 492 11.44 6.28 -47.66
N GLU A 493 11.99 5.24 -48.30
CA GLU A 493 13.38 4.78 -48.11
C GLU A 493 14.40 5.92 -48.26
N GLY A 494 15.29 6.05 -47.27
CA GLY A 494 16.29 7.13 -47.21
C GLY A 494 15.78 8.47 -46.66
N LYS A 495 14.48 8.63 -46.36
CA LYS A 495 13.98 9.80 -45.64
C LYS A 495 14.50 9.82 -44.20
N ILE A 496 14.81 11.01 -43.69
CA ILE A 496 15.33 11.23 -42.33
C ILE A 496 14.37 12.15 -41.58
N PHE A 497 14.03 11.78 -40.36
CA PHE A 497 13.24 12.56 -39.40
C PHE A 497 14.12 12.96 -38.21
N SER A 498 13.86 14.09 -37.56
CA SER A 498 14.55 14.48 -36.33
C SER A 498 13.74 14.10 -35.09
N ILE A 499 14.40 13.59 -34.04
CA ILE A 499 13.80 13.30 -32.74
C ILE A 499 13.99 14.51 -31.81
N LYS A 500 13.04 14.71 -30.87
CA LYS A 500 13.19 15.62 -29.73
C LYS A 500 12.68 14.94 -28.46
N ALA A 501 13.50 14.96 -27.41
CA ALA A 501 13.07 14.78 -26.03
C ALA A 501 12.39 16.07 -25.56
N LEU A 502 11.12 15.99 -25.15
CA LEU A 502 10.32 17.17 -24.76
C LEU A 502 9.72 17.10 -23.35
N GLY A 503 9.67 15.90 -22.75
CA GLY A 503 9.19 15.75 -21.39
C GLY A 503 10.13 16.35 -20.34
N HIS A 504 9.58 16.58 -19.15
CA HIS A 504 10.33 16.95 -17.96
C HIS A 504 10.77 15.69 -17.18
N GLY A 505 11.38 15.89 -16.01
CA GLY A 505 11.93 14.80 -15.20
C GLY A 505 13.15 14.09 -15.81
N ASP A 506 13.47 12.92 -15.28
CA ASP A 506 14.58 12.06 -15.74
C ASP A 506 14.18 11.17 -16.94
N MET A 507 12.88 11.03 -17.24
CA MET A 507 12.35 10.25 -18.38
C MET A 507 11.12 10.90 -19.01
N GLY A 508 11.11 10.98 -20.35
CA GLY A 508 10.03 11.56 -21.16
C GLY A 508 9.92 10.97 -22.56
N ALA A 509 8.99 11.46 -23.38
CA ALA A 509 8.73 10.95 -24.71
C ALA A 509 9.74 11.41 -25.78
N LEU A 510 9.90 10.58 -26.82
CA LEU A 510 10.66 10.90 -28.04
C LEU A 510 9.71 11.29 -29.17
N SER A 511 9.47 12.59 -29.31
CA SER A 511 8.65 13.17 -30.39
C SER A 511 9.43 13.21 -31.71
N ILE A 512 8.78 12.80 -32.81
CA ILE A 512 9.35 12.73 -34.16
C ILE A 512 8.88 13.90 -35.01
N TYR A 513 9.79 14.51 -35.77
CA TYR A 513 9.55 15.69 -36.60
C TYR A 513 10.03 15.54 -38.05
N ASP A 514 9.24 16.08 -38.98
CA ASP A 514 9.66 16.43 -40.34
C ASP A 514 9.80 17.96 -40.42
N GLY A 515 11.05 18.43 -40.33
CA GLY A 515 11.37 19.85 -40.12
C GLY A 515 10.79 20.38 -38.81
N ASN A 516 9.76 21.22 -38.91
CA ASN A 516 9.07 21.81 -37.75
C ASN A 516 7.73 21.14 -37.42
N THR A 517 7.26 20.19 -38.22
CA THR A 517 5.98 19.50 -38.03
C THR A 517 6.19 18.24 -37.21
N LYS A 518 5.53 18.12 -36.05
CA LYS A 518 5.46 16.86 -35.29
C LYS A 518 4.65 15.85 -36.09
N LEU A 519 5.17 14.63 -36.24
CA LEU A 519 4.49 13.54 -36.96
C LEU A 519 3.88 12.49 -36.04
N GLY A 520 4.42 12.36 -34.82
CA GLY A 520 4.02 11.39 -33.81
C GLY A 520 5.13 11.17 -32.78
N GLU A 521 5.01 10.12 -31.98
CA GLU A 521 5.95 9.71 -30.93
C GLU A 521 6.37 8.25 -31.09
N LEU A 522 7.58 7.92 -30.63
CA LEU A 522 7.99 6.52 -30.43
C LEU A 522 7.25 5.89 -29.25
N SER A 523 6.91 4.60 -29.36
CA SER A 523 6.29 3.82 -28.29
C SER A 523 7.13 3.78 -27.00
N SER A 524 6.51 4.17 -25.89
CA SER A 524 6.98 3.88 -24.52
C SER A 524 6.40 2.59 -23.95
N GLU A 525 5.51 1.92 -24.69
CA GLU A 525 4.86 0.67 -24.30
C GLU A 525 5.69 -0.54 -24.72
N SER A 526 5.67 -1.59 -23.88
CA SER A 526 6.21 -2.91 -24.21
C SER A 526 5.31 -4.05 -23.73
N GLY A 527 5.43 -5.20 -24.40
CA GLY A 527 4.71 -6.42 -24.03
C GLY A 527 5.52 -7.68 -24.34
N PHE A 528 5.63 -8.58 -23.36
CA PHE A 528 6.39 -9.83 -23.47
C PHE A 528 5.80 -10.92 -22.56
N PHE A 529 6.12 -12.17 -22.86
CA PHE A 529 5.82 -13.30 -21.96
C PHE A 529 7.08 -13.69 -21.19
N LYS A 530 6.89 -14.12 -19.94
CA LYS A 530 7.92 -14.82 -19.16
C LYS A 530 7.42 -16.17 -18.64
N GLN A 531 8.33 -17.13 -18.54
CA GLN A 531 8.08 -18.47 -18.03
C GLN A 531 9.21 -18.87 -17.06
N VAL A 532 8.86 -19.25 -15.84
CA VAL A 532 9.82 -19.67 -14.81
C VAL A 532 10.24 -21.12 -15.05
N GLU A 533 11.52 -21.43 -14.89
CA GLU A 533 12.01 -22.82 -14.96
C GLU A 533 11.27 -23.73 -13.95
N GLY A 534 10.72 -24.82 -14.46
CA GLY A 534 9.94 -25.79 -13.68
C GLY A 534 8.48 -25.42 -13.48
N GLN A 535 7.99 -24.31 -14.06
CA GLN A 535 6.57 -23.97 -14.12
C GLN A 535 6.03 -24.12 -15.55
N ILE A 536 4.85 -24.71 -15.67
CA ILE A 536 4.09 -24.77 -16.93
C ILE A 536 3.48 -23.38 -17.20
N LYS A 537 3.12 -22.64 -16.15
CA LYS A 537 2.49 -21.33 -16.23
C LYS A 537 3.37 -20.28 -16.94
N GLU A 538 2.72 -19.54 -17.83
CA GLU A 538 3.29 -18.41 -18.57
C GLU A 538 2.59 -17.12 -18.12
N THR A 539 3.33 -16.03 -17.95
CA THR A 539 2.77 -14.73 -17.55
C THR A 539 3.07 -13.71 -18.64
N PHE A 540 2.02 -13.08 -19.18
CA PHE A 540 2.14 -11.91 -20.04
C PHE A 540 2.38 -10.68 -19.16
N VAL A 541 3.36 -9.86 -19.54
CA VAL A 541 3.72 -8.62 -18.88
C VAL A 541 3.53 -7.49 -19.89
N PHE A 542 2.77 -6.47 -19.53
CA PHE A 542 2.60 -5.24 -20.31
C PHE A 542 3.00 -4.03 -19.46
N GLU A 543 3.90 -3.21 -19.99
CA GLU A 543 4.50 -2.08 -19.30
C GLU A 543 4.40 -0.81 -20.16
N ASP A 544 4.21 0.34 -19.52
CA ASP A 544 4.45 1.65 -20.14
C ASP A 544 5.28 2.49 -19.17
N ILE A 545 6.56 2.66 -19.50
CA ILE A 545 7.53 3.34 -18.65
C ILE A 545 7.19 4.82 -18.40
N LEU A 546 6.46 5.49 -19.31
CA LEU A 546 6.06 6.89 -19.10
C LEU A 546 4.90 6.98 -18.10
N HIS A 547 3.95 6.06 -18.16
CA HIS A 547 2.97 5.90 -17.09
C HIS A 547 3.61 5.42 -15.77
N ASN A 548 4.80 4.81 -15.81
CA ASN A 548 5.44 4.15 -14.68
C ASN A 548 4.47 3.15 -14.01
N LEU A 549 3.86 2.30 -14.85
CA LEU A 549 2.93 1.24 -14.48
C LEU A 549 3.29 -0.06 -15.21
N ASN A 550 3.01 -1.18 -14.57
CA ASN A 550 3.25 -2.54 -15.05
C ASN A 550 2.01 -3.38 -14.71
N THR A 551 1.53 -4.16 -15.68
CA THR A 551 0.40 -5.07 -15.53
C THR A 551 0.81 -6.47 -15.94
N GLN A 552 0.36 -7.48 -15.20
CA GLN A 552 0.72 -8.88 -15.42
C GLN A 552 -0.53 -9.74 -15.50
N TYR A 553 -0.58 -10.62 -16.49
CA TYR A 553 -1.72 -11.48 -16.79
C TYR A 553 -1.27 -12.93 -16.91
N ASP A 554 -1.78 -13.76 -16.02
CA ASP A 554 -1.46 -15.17 -15.94
C ASP A 554 -2.16 -15.97 -17.04
N GLY A 555 -1.38 -16.66 -17.87
CA GLY A 555 -1.88 -17.40 -19.03
C GLY A 555 -2.21 -16.54 -20.26
N GLY A 556 -1.78 -15.27 -20.28
CA GLY A 556 -2.05 -14.31 -21.36
C GLY A 556 -3.21 -13.35 -21.05
N ALA A 557 -3.54 -12.49 -22.01
CA ALA A 557 -4.59 -11.48 -21.87
C ALA A 557 -5.53 -11.47 -23.10
N TYR A 558 -6.70 -10.84 -22.94
CA TYR A 558 -7.60 -10.54 -24.05
C TYR A 558 -7.59 -9.04 -24.34
N MET A 559 -7.77 -8.68 -25.61
CA MET A 559 -7.74 -7.30 -26.08
C MET A 559 -8.89 -7.03 -27.05
N ALA A 560 -9.51 -5.87 -26.95
CA ALA A 560 -10.59 -5.45 -27.82
C ALA A 560 -10.21 -4.18 -28.60
N ILE A 561 -10.68 -4.09 -29.86
CA ILE A 561 -10.58 -2.88 -30.67
C ILE A 561 -11.96 -2.22 -30.75
N THR A 562 -12.05 -0.94 -30.36
CA THR A 562 -13.26 -0.11 -30.50
C THR A 562 -13.01 1.07 -31.44
N LYS A 563 -14.09 1.76 -31.83
CA LYS A 563 -14.03 2.95 -32.70
C LYS A 563 -14.98 4.02 -32.21
N GLU A 564 -14.42 5.05 -31.59
CA GLU A 564 -15.15 6.12 -30.91
C GLU A 564 -14.83 7.46 -31.57
N ASN A 565 -15.89 8.23 -31.91
CA ASN A 565 -15.75 9.50 -32.64
C ASN A 565 -14.91 9.44 -33.93
N GLY A 566 -14.73 8.24 -34.51
CA GLY A 566 -13.91 7.98 -35.69
C GLY A 566 -12.47 7.56 -35.41
N HIS A 567 -12.03 7.59 -34.15
CA HIS A 567 -10.71 7.14 -33.71
C HIS A 567 -10.78 5.70 -33.19
N TYR A 568 -9.74 4.91 -33.43
CA TYR A 568 -9.63 3.57 -32.87
C TYR A 568 -8.98 3.60 -31.50
N LYS A 569 -9.43 2.73 -30.60
CA LYS A 569 -8.82 2.46 -29.29
C LYS A 569 -8.59 0.95 -29.18
N ALA A 570 -7.49 0.56 -28.54
CA ALA A 570 -7.27 -0.81 -28.08
C ALA A 570 -7.32 -0.83 -26.55
N SER A 571 -7.91 -1.87 -26.00
CA SER A 571 -8.17 -1.99 -24.56
C SER A 571 -7.89 -3.42 -24.14
N LEU A 572 -7.07 -3.64 -23.12
CA LEU A 572 -7.01 -4.93 -22.45
C LEU A 572 -8.33 -5.11 -21.67
N ILE A 573 -8.91 -6.29 -21.74
CA ILE A 573 -10.22 -6.60 -21.15
C ILE A 573 -10.12 -7.82 -20.23
N ASP A 574 -11.02 -7.87 -19.25
CA ASP A 574 -11.07 -8.92 -18.22
C ASP A 574 -11.43 -10.32 -18.74
N GLY A 575 -11.91 -10.44 -19.98
CA GLY A 575 -12.33 -11.70 -20.60
C GLY A 575 -13.62 -12.29 -20.03
N ARG A 576 -14.39 -11.55 -19.23
CA ARG A 576 -15.54 -12.10 -18.49
C ARG A 576 -16.85 -12.04 -19.30
N THR A 577 -17.80 -12.89 -18.91
CA THR A 577 -19.18 -12.88 -19.44
C THR A 577 -19.83 -11.51 -19.23
N VAL A 578 -20.58 -11.07 -20.24
CA VAL A 578 -21.11 -9.71 -20.36
C VAL A 578 -22.32 -9.52 -19.45
N GLU A 579 -22.11 -8.97 -18.26
CA GLU A 579 -23.14 -8.75 -17.23
C GLU A 579 -23.20 -7.29 -16.75
N ARG A 580 -24.17 -6.99 -15.87
CA ARG A 580 -24.37 -5.67 -15.24
C ARG A 580 -23.80 -5.70 -13.83
N ASP A 581 -23.42 -4.54 -13.31
CA ASP A 581 -22.92 -4.39 -11.94
C ASP A 581 -23.53 -3.16 -11.24
N GLU A 582 -23.01 -2.81 -10.07
CA GLU A 582 -23.43 -1.63 -9.29
C GLU A 582 -22.97 -0.30 -9.92
N TYR A 583 -22.02 -0.32 -10.84
CA TYR A 583 -21.47 0.87 -11.51
C TYR A 583 -22.18 1.19 -12.83
N PHE A 584 -22.79 0.18 -13.48
CA PHE A 584 -23.39 0.28 -14.82
C PHE A 584 -24.66 -0.56 -15.00
N ASP A 585 -25.78 0.12 -15.28
CA ASP A 585 -27.10 -0.44 -15.60
C ASP A 585 -27.17 -1.33 -16.87
N GLU A 586 -26.07 -1.47 -17.62
CA GLU A 586 -26.03 -2.18 -18.90
C GLU A 586 -24.90 -3.21 -18.96
N ALA A 587 -25.14 -4.28 -19.73
CA ALA A 587 -24.24 -5.43 -19.78
C ALA A 587 -22.99 -5.08 -20.60
N HIS A 588 -21.81 -5.24 -20.02
CA HIS A 588 -20.56 -4.71 -20.58
C HIS A 588 -19.33 -5.57 -20.25
N LEU A 589 -18.17 -5.19 -20.83
CA LEU A 589 -16.85 -5.65 -20.43
C LEU A 589 -16.12 -4.53 -19.70
N HIS A 590 -15.34 -4.86 -18.68
CA HIS A 590 -14.46 -3.90 -18.04
C HIS A 590 -13.17 -3.70 -18.86
N GLU A 591 -12.81 -2.44 -19.04
CA GLU A 591 -11.49 -2.04 -19.48
C GLU A 591 -10.45 -2.23 -18.36
N ASN A 592 -9.23 -2.65 -18.68
CA ASN A 592 -8.13 -2.54 -17.72
C ASN A 592 -7.72 -1.08 -17.56
N GLU A 593 -8.14 -0.47 -16.47
CA GLU A 593 -8.02 0.96 -16.22
C GLU A 593 -6.61 1.48 -16.01
N LEU A 594 -5.65 0.59 -15.69
CA LEU A 594 -4.27 1.00 -15.42
C LEU A 594 -3.48 1.28 -16.69
N LEU A 595 -3.74 0.56 -17.78
CA LEU A 595 -2.97 0.66 -19.04
C LEU A 595 -3.80 0.32 -20.29
N HIS A 596 -3.79 1.24 -21.26
CA HIS A 596 -4.43 1.07 -22.57
C HIS A 596 -3.37 0.95 -23.68
N PRO A 597 -3.23 -0.20 -24.36
CA PRO A 597 -2.23 -0.33 -25.42
C PRO A 597 -2.55 0.51 -26.66
N SER A 598 -1.51 0.94 -27.36
CA SER A 598 -1.60 1.59 -28.66
C SER A 598 -2.13 0.63 -29.73
N THR A 599 -2.98 1.12 -30.63
CA THR A 599 -3.38 0.36 -31.82
C THR A 599 -2.22 0.12 -32.80
N GLY A 600 -1.06 0.77 -32.58
CA GLY A 600 0.16 0.60 -33.39
C GLY A 600 0.80 -0.81 -33.32
N HIS A 601 0.45 -1.62 -32.32
CA HIS A 601 0.86 -3.02 -32.24
C HIS A 601 0.10 -3.93 -33.25
N ILE A 602 -0.95 -3.41 -33.91
CA ILE A 602 -1.77 -4.13 -34.91
C ILE A 602 -1.30 -3.80 -36.33
N GLN A 603 -1.15 -4.84 -37.17
CA GLN A 603 -0.66 -4.77 -38.55
C GLN A 603 -1.74 -5.10 -39.59
N LYS A 604 -3.02 -5.06 -39.21
CA LYS A 604 -4.20 -5.41 -40.02
C LYS A 604 -5.19 -4.26 -40.10
N ASP A 605 -6.19 -4.42 -40.96
CA ASP A 605 -7.33 -3.51 -41.05
C ASP A 605 -8.17 -3.54 -39.76
N LEU A 606 -8.13 -2.44 -39.00
CA LEU A 606 -8.79 -2.31 -37.70
C LEU A 606 -10.32 -2.41 -37.80
N ASP A 607 -10.94 -2.03 -38.92
CA ASP A 607 -12.39 -2.16 -39.11
C ASP A 607 -12.84 -3.64 -39.11
N SER A 608 -11.97 -4.57 -39.53
CA SER A 608 -12.24 -6.01 -39.48
C SER A 608 -12.12 -6.62 -38.07
N LEU A 609 -11.46 -5.92 -37.13
CA LEU A 609 -11.15 -6.37 -35.78
C LEU A 609 -12.03 -5.71 -34.70
N LEU A 610 -13.02 -4.91 -35.10
CA LEU A 610 -13.91 -4.23 -34.16
C LEU A 610 -14.71 -5.22 -33.31
N LEU A 611 -14.79 -4.94 -32.00
CA LEU A 611 -15.64 -5.64 -31.04
C LEU A 611 -17.11 -5.61 -31.50
N ARG A 612 -17.83 -6.71 -31.28
CA ARG A 612 -19.21 -6.93 -31.75
C ARG A 612 -20.20 -7.06 -30.60
N GLY A 613 -21.34 -6.41 -30.73
CA GLY A 613 -22.54 -6.65 -29.89
C GLY A 613 -22.47 -6.13 -28.44
N THR A 614 -21.26 -5.91 -27.91
CA THR A 614 -20.99 -5.57 -26.52
C THR A 614 -20.30 -4.21 -26.40
N LYS A 615 -20.53 -3.52 -25.28
CA LYS A 615 -19.81 -2.31 -24.89
C LYS A 615 -18.63 -2.65 -23.99
N ILE A 616 -17.55 -1.90 -24.13
CA ILE A 616 -16.55 -1.75 -23.07
C ILE A 616 -16.95 -0.50 -22.28
N LEU A 617 -16.96 -0.57 -20.96
CA LEU A 617 -17.14 0.59 -20.10
C LEU A 617 -15.93 0.76 -19.19
N ASN A 618 -15.59 2.01 -18.92
CA ASN A 618 -14.48 2.39 -18.06
C ASN A 618 -15.05 2.90 -16.74
N HIS A 619 -14.68 2.28 -15.62
CA HIS A 619 -15.17 2.61 -14.28
C HIS A 619 -14.97 4.10 -13.94
N GLN A 620 -13.90 4.73 -14.44
CA GLN A 620 -13.62 6.17 -14.29
C GLN A 620 -14.65 7.09 -14.97
N ASP A 621 -15.54 6.55 -15.79
CA ASP A 621 -16.70 7.24 -16.40
C ASP A 621 -18.04 6.86 -15.74
N SER A 622 -18.07 5.88 -14.83
CA SER A 622 -19.24 5.66 -13.97
C SER A 622 -19.41 6.83 -13.01
N LYS A 623 -20.67 7.23 -12.80
CA LYS A 623 -21.04 8.22 -11.77
C LYS A 623 -20.94 7.68 -10.35
N HIS A 624 -21.07 6.37 -10.17
CA HIS A 624 -20.99 5.72 -8.87
C HIS A 624 -19.53 5.72 -8.35
N ALA A 625 -18.56 5.59 -9.25
CA ALA A 625 -17.13 5.68 -8.95
C ALA A 625 -16.61 7.11 -8.68
N GLN A 626 -17.45 8.16 -8.78
CA GLN A 626 -17.04 9.56 -8.53
C GLN A 626 -17.50 10.03 -7.15
N TYR A 627 -16.79 11.00 -6.58
CA TYR A 627 -17.35 11.81 -5.49
C TYR A 627 -18.69 12.42 -5.90
N SER A 628 -19.70 12.24 -5.06
CA SER A 628 -20.99 12.93 -5.18
C SER A 628 -20.84 14.45 -5.00
N ASP A 629 -21.79 15.22 -5.53
CA ASP A 629 -21.77 16.68 -5.37
C ASP A 629 -21.87 17.09 -3.88
N GLU A 630 -22.57 16.31 -3.05
CA GLU A 630 -22.69 16.53 -1.60
C GLU A 630 -21.34 16.30 -0.87
N GLN A 631 -20.58 15.25 -1.24
CA GLN A 631 -19.20 15.05 -0.76
C GLN A 631 -18.25 16.16 -1.21
N ARG A 632 -18.38 16.67 -2.44
CA ARG A 632 -17.55 17.77 -2.95
C ARG A 632 -17.82 19.10 -2.24
N GLU A 633 -19.08 19.40 -1.93
CA GLU A 633 -19.47 20.67 -1.28
C GLU A 633 -19.20 20.66 0.23
N SER A 634 -19.38 19.52 0.91
CA SER A 634 -19.35 19.45 2.39
C SER A 634 -18.24 18.58 3.00
N GLY A 635 -17.70 17.63 2.23
CA GLY A 635 -16.74 16.63 2.70
C GLY A 635 -15.28 17.01 2.49
N VAL A 636 -14.39 16.08 2.85
CA VAL A 636 -12.96 16.14 2.56
C VAL A 636 -12.69 15.21 1.38
N ILE A 637 -12.06 15.72 0.33
CA ILE A 637 -11.79 14.97 -0.91
C ILE A 637 -10.34 15.17 -1.38
N VAL A 638 -9.85 14.28 -2.23
CA VAL A 638 -8.54 14.42 -2.89
C VAL A 638 -8.75 14.79 -4.35
N GLU A 639 -8.11 15.87 -4.80
CA GLU A 639 -8.18 16.36 -6.18
C GLU A 639 -6.80 16.64 -6.76
N LYS A 640 -6.74 16.76 -8.10
CA LYS A 640 -5.55 17.25 -8.80
C LYS A 640 -5.17 18.67 -8.36
N GLY A 641 -3.90 18.84 -8.02
CA GLY A 641 -3.23 20.12 -7.84
C GLY A 641 -2.41 20.51 -9.06
N THR A 642 -1.17 20.94 -8.81
CA THR A 642 -0.22 21.40 -9.83
C THR A 642 0.27 20.25 -10.72
N LEU A 643 0.48 20.50 -12.02
CA LEU A 643 1.24 19.59 -12.89
C LEU A 643 2.70 19.52 -12.40
N LEU A 644 3.18 18.33 -12.04
CA LEU A 644 4.52 18.09 -11.50
C LEU A 644 5.49 17.58 -12.58
N ASP A 645 5.02 16.71 -13.47
CA ASP A 645 5.79 16.17 -14.58
C ASP A 645 4.92 16.05 -15.84
N ASP A 646 5.42 16.60 -16.94
CA ASP A 646 4.81 16.59 -18.28
C ASP A 646 5.64 15.62 -19.11
N LYS A 647 5.04 14.55 -19.62
CA LYS A 647 5.80 13.50 -20.33
C LYS A 647 6.22 13.91 -21.73
N GLY A 648 5.78 15.05 -22.24
CA GLY A 648 6.08 15.56 -23.58
C GLY A 648 5.35 14.80 -24.69
N THR A 649 4.26 14.11 -24.34
CA THR A 649 3.40 13.32 -25.22
C THR A 649 2.25 14.14 -25.82
N ASP A 650 1.54 13.56 -26.80
CA ASP A 650 0.26 14.07 -27.30
C ASP A 650 -0.94 13.59 -26.45
N ARG A 651 -0.69 12.80 -25.40
CA ARG A 651 -1.65 12.36 -24.37
C ARG A 651 -1.36 13.07 -23.03
N THR A 652 -2.29 12.98 -22.07
CA THR A 652 -2.25 13.69 -20.76
C THR A 652 -2.63 12.80 -19.57
N ASP A 653 -2.73 11.49 -19.82
CA ASP A 653 -3.00 10.44 -18.85
C ASP A 653 -1.72 9.86 -18.21
N ASP A 654 -0.56 10.07 -18.82
CA ASP A 654 0.77 9.80 -18.26
C ASP A 654 1.42 10.99 -17.53
N ASP A 655 0.89 12.21 -17.74
CA ASP A 655 1.23 13.40 -16.96
C ASP A 655 0.97 13.18 -15.46
N VAL A 656 1.93 13.61 -14.63
CA VAL A 656 1.86 13.45 -13.17
C VAL A 656 1.44 14.76 -12.52
N TYR A 657 0.32 14.74 -11.81
CA TYR A 657 -0.21 15.88 -11.06
C TYR A 657 -0.06 15.64 -9.55
N GLU A 658 0.17 16.73 -8.82
CA GLU A 658 0.10 16.79 -7.36
C GLU A 658 -1.27 16.32 -6.88
N ALA A 659 -1.31 15.59 -5.76
CA ALA A 659 -2.56 15.30 -5.08
C ALA A 659 -2.78 16.29 -3.93
N VAL A 660 -3.97 16.90 -3.88
CA VAL A 660 -4.32 17.95 -2.92
C VAL A 660 -5.62 17.57 -2.22
N VAL A 661 -5.57 17.54 -0.89
CA VAL A 661 -6.74 17.36 -0.04
C VAL A 661 -7.47 18.70 0.09
N LYS A 662 -8.78 18.71 -0.19
CA LYS A 662 -9.64 19.91 -0.13
C LYS A 662 -10.89 19.67 0.70
N GLN A 663 -11.45 20.75 1.22
CA GLN A 663 -12.77 20.80 1.84
C GLN A 663 -13.47 22.10 1.44
N GLY A 664 -14.70 22.02 0.93
CA GLY A 664 -15.46 23.21 0.48
C GLY A 664 -14.75 24.05 -0.61
N GLY A 665 -13.81 23.45 -1.34
CA GLY A 665 -12.96 24.13 -2.33
C GLY A 665 -11.69 24.79 -1.78
N GLU A 666 -11.45 24.81 -0.46
CA GLU A 666 -10.18 25.26 0.13
C GLU A 666 -9.14 24.13 0.17
N ASN A 667 -7.88 24.43 -0.16
CA ASN A 667 -6.77 23.49 -0.07
C ASN A 667 -6.35 23.29 1.40
N LEU A 668 -6.61 22.11 1.96
CA LEU A 668 -6.20 21.74 3.31
C LEU A 668 -4.75 21.22 3.38
N HIS A 669 -4.36 20.40 2.40
CA HIS A 669 -3.02 19.81 2.33
C HIS A 669 -2.63 19.51 0.89
N ALA A 670 -1.37 19.76 0.53
CA ALA A 670 -0.78 19.31 -0.73
C ALA A 670 0.25 18.23 -0.44
N PHE A 671 0.05 17.03 -0.99
CA PHE A 671 0.92 15.89 -0.72
C PHE A 671 2.28 16.07 -1.42
N LYS A 672 3.34 15.97 -0.62
CA LYS A 672 4.71 15.95 -1.17
C LYS A 672 5.05 14.52 -1.63
N ASN A 673 5.78 14.42 -2.74
CA ASN A 673 6.10 13.16 -3.40
C ASN A 673 7.59 12.75 -3.24
N MET A 674 8.27 13.20 -2.19
CA MET A 674 9.67 12.83 -1.97
C MET A 674 9.81 11.53 -1.17
N GLY A 675 10.45 10.53 -1.77
CA GLY A 675 10.86 9.30 -1.11
C GLY A 675 12.37 9.18 -0.94
N PHE A 676 12.79 8.43 0.07
CA PHE A 676 14.19 8.23 0.43
C PHE A 676 14.51 6.74 0.53
N TYR A 677 15.67 6.34 0.00
CA TYR A 677 16.16 4.97 0.08
C TYR A 677 17.68 4.93 0.09
N ILE A 678 18.24 3.87 0.68
CA ILE A 678 19.68 3.70 0.87
C ILE A 678 20.09 2.29 0.42
N THR A 679 21.22 2.19 -0.29
CA THR A 679 21.76 0.87 -0.65
C THR A 679 22.40 0.19 0.55
N GLU A 680 22.20 -1.12 0.69
CA GLU A 680 22.77 -1.90 1.80
C GLU A 680 24.31 -1.85 1.82
N GLU A 681 24.90 -1.96 3.00
CA GLU A 681 26.36 -2.03 3.16
C GLU A 681 26.87 -3.45 2.89
N ILE A 682 27.76 -3.64 1.90
CA ILE A 682 28.37 -4.97 1.66
C ILE A 682 29.63 -5.11 2.51
N LYS A 683 29.68 -6.17 3.31
CA LYS A 683 30.85 -6.61 4.09
C LYS A 683 31.45 -7.89 3.52
N ASN A 684 32.77 -8.03 3.65
CA ASN A 684 33.45 -9.29 3.38
C ASN A 684 33.31 -10.28 4.56
N GLU A 685 33.84 -11.50 4.40
CA GLU A 685 33.83 -12.56 5.43
C GLU A 685 34.47 -12.17 6.78
N ARG A 686 35.26 -11.08 6.82
CA ARG A 686 35.91 -10.56 8.03
C ARG A 686 35.08 -9.46 8.72
N GLY A 687 33.95 -9.07 8.14
CA GLY A 687 33.13 -7.95 8.58
C GLY A 687 33.63 -6.57 8.12
N GLU A 688 34.63 -6.52 7.25
CA GLU A 688 35.17 -5.26 6.71
C GLU A 688 34.25 -4.77 5.58
N VAL A 689 33.89 -3.48 5.58
CA VAL A 689 33.06 -2.88 4.53
C VAL A 689 33.85 -2.84 3.22
N ILE A 690 33.28 -3.42 2.18
CA ILE A 690 33.83 -3.42 0.82
C ILE A 690 32.99 -2.60 -0.17
N ASN A 691 31.76 -2.22 0.21
CA ASN A 691 30.93 -1.31 -0.55
C ASN A 691 30.04 -0.47 0.39
N GLU A 692 30.30 0.83 0.47
CA GLU A 692 29.61 1.78 1.35
C GLU A 692 28.18 2.06 0.88
N SER A 693 27.26 2.28 1.81
CA SER A 693 25.88 2.72 1.54
C SER A 693 25.83 4.06 0.81
N ASN A 694 24.89 4.19 -0.14
CA ASN A 694 24.59 5.45 -0.82
C ASN A 694 23.16 5.85 -0.52
N LEU A 695 22.94 7.06 0.01
CA LEU A 695 21.63 7.67 0.13
C LEU A 695 21.14 8.14 -1.25
N PHE A 696 19.85 7.98 -1.48
CA PHE A 696 19.13 8.53 -2.63
C PHE A 696 17.94 9.36 -2.16
N ILE A 697 17.64 10.39 -2.94
CA ILE A 697 16.45 11.23 -2.80
C ILE A 697 15.70 11.15 -4.13
N HIS A 698 14.41 10.86 -4.11
CA HIS A 698 13.59 10.75 -5.31
C HIS A 698 12.33 11.58 -5.16
N ASP A 699 12.11 12.54 -6.06
CA ASP A 699 10.80 13.17 -6.23
C ASP A 699 10.00 12.28 -7.19
N HIS A 700 9.15 11.41 -6.65
CA HIS A 700 8.28 10.51 -7.42
C HIS A 700 7.23 11.29 -8.25
N GLY A 701 6.96 12.55 -7.91
CA GLY A 701 5.98 13.40 -8.60
C GLY A 701 6.59 14.11 -9.81
N LYS A 702 7.81 14.66 -9.66
CA LYS A 702 8.57 15.27 -10.77
C LYS A 702 9.43 14.26 -11.55
N ASN A 703 9.49 13.00 -11.10
CA ASN A 703 10.36 11.95 -11.63
C ASN A 703 11.85 12.35 -11.70
N VAL A 704 12.39 12.91 -10.60
CA VAL A 704 13.80 13.35 -10.51
C VAL A 704 14.53 12.64 -9.37
N ARG A 705 15.66 11.99 -9.68
CA ARG A 705 16.45 11.20 -8.71
C ARG A 705 17.85 11.76 -8.49
N PHE A 706 18.23 11.89 -7.22
CA PHE A 706 19.60 12.22 -6.79
C PHE A 706 20.26 11.04 -6.09
N GLN A 707 21.45 10.66 -6.53
CA GLN A 707 22.36 9.78 -5.79
C GLN A 707 23.38 10.63 -5.03
N LEU A 708 23.50 10.43 -3.72
CA LEU A 708 24.49 11.11 -2.90
C LEU A 708 25.78 10.26 -2.76
N PRO A 709 26.96 10.90 -2.69
CA PRO A 709 28.23 10.18 -2.54
C PRO A 709 28.32 9.48 -1.18
N GLY A 710 29.06 8.37 -1.11
CA GLY A 710 29.10 7.48 0.07
C GLY A 710 29.57 8.12 1.39
N ASN A 711 30.24 9.28 1.32
CA ASN A 711 30.61 10.03 2.52
C ASN A 711 29.43 10.76 3.19
N VAL A 712 28.29 10.90 2.50
CA VAL A 712 27.03 11.40 3.08
C VAL A 712 26.40 10.30 3.91
N THR A 713 26.64 10.39 5.22
CA THR A 713 26.35 9.36 6.23
C THR A 713 25.45 9.88 7.35
N HIS A 714 25.12 11.17 7.33
CA HIS A 714 24.39 11.84 8.40
C HIS A 714 23.37 12.85 7.84
N LEU A 715 22.27 13.06 8.55
CA LEU A 715 21.42 14.22 8.39
C LEU A 715 21.69 15.20 9.53
N LYS A 716 21.93 16.46 9.19
CA LYS A 716 22.11 17.55 10.14
C LYS A 716 20.80 18.30 10.34
N LEU A 717 20.38 18.46 11.58
CA LEU A 717 19.28 19.36 11.93
C LEU A 717 19.72 20.81 11.72
N VAL A 718 19.02 21.55 10.87
CA VAL A 718 19.28 22.96 10.60
C VAL A 718 17.99 23.77 10.73
N GLU A 719 18.13 25.04 11.08
CA GLU A 719 17.03 26.00 11.03
C GLU A 719 17.14 26.78 9.72
N LYS A 720 16.11 26.72 8.87
CA LYS A 720 16.03 27.45 7.60
C LYS A 720 14.64 28.03 7.45
N ASP A 721 14.56 29.30 7.06
CA ASP A 721 13.31 30.02 6.82
C ASP A 721 12.32 29.96 8.02
N GLY A 722 12.87 29.93 9.24
CA GLY A 722 12.11 29.85 10.50
C GLY A 722 11.59 28.45 10.86
N GLN A 723 12.02 27.40 10.14
CA GLN A 723 11.59 26.02 10.36
C GLN A 723 12.80 25.08 10.52
N TYR A 724 12.63 24.02 11.31
CA TYR A 724 13.57 22.91 11.30
C TYR A 724 13.54 22.16 9.96
N LYS A 725 14.71 21.80 9.43
CA LYS A 725 14.92 20.96 8.25
C LYS A 725 16.08 19.99 8.51
N LEU A 726 16.11 18.89 7.77
CA LEU A 726 17.20 17.92 7.78
C LEU A 726 18.06 18.10 6.52
N ALA A 727 19.36 18.31 6.67
CA ALA A 727 20.29 18.53 5.56
C ALA A 727 21.27 17.34 5.42
N PRO A 728 21.40 16.69 4.25
CA PRO A 728 22.40 15.65 4.03
C PRO A 728 23.82 16.15 4.28
N SER A 729 24.60 15.37 5.02
CA SER A 729 25.91 15.77 5.55
C SER A 729 26.85 14.57 5.77
N ASP A 730 28.14 14.85 5.94
CA ASP A 730 29.12 13.88 6.43
C ASP A 730 29.18 13.82 7.96
N SER A 731 30.00 12.90 8.49
CA SER A 731 30.22 12.71 9.93
C SER A 731 30.80 13.92 10.67
N GLU A 732 31.30 14.93 9.95
CA GLU A 732 31.82 16.18 10.52
C GLU A 732 30.76 17.30 10.47
N GLY A 733 29.52 16.98 10.06
CA GLY A 733 28.41 17.94 9.93
C GLY A 733 28.56 18.93 8.77
N ARG A 734 29.40 18.61 7.77
CA ARG A 734 29.52 19.39 6.53
C ARG A 734 28.42 18.99 5.57
N GLU A 735 27.57 19.95 5.23
CA GLU A 735 26.41 19.74 4.36
C GLU A 735 26.82 19.49 2.91
N TYR A 736 26.10 18.58 2.24
CA TYR A 736 26.22 18.37 0.81
C TYR A 736 25.50 19.49 0.04
N SER A 737 26.15 20.04 -1.00
CA SER A 737 25.69 21.25 -1.69
C SER A 737 25.49 21.10 -3.20
N SER A 738 25.65 19.90 -3.75
CA SER A 738 25.56 19.65 -5.21
C SER A 738 24.16 19.23 -5.67
N ILE A 739 23.12 19.52 -4.87
CA ILE A 739 21.70 19.31 -5.19
C ILE A 739 20.92 20.61 -4.93
N PRO A 740 19.82 20.86 -5.66
CA PRO A 740 18.96 22.02 -5.43
C PRO A 740 18.47 22.13 -3.99
N ASP A 741 18.26 23.37 -3.53
CA ASP A 741 17.82 23.68 -2.16
C ASP A 741 16.51 22.98 -1.77
N GLU A 742 15.59 22.75 -2.73
CA GLU A 742 14.33 22.03 -2.51
C GLU A 742 14.52 20.55 -2.08
N TYR A 743 15.60 19.89 -2.53
CA TYR A 743 15.93 18.52 -2.12
C TYR A 743 17.02 18.48 -1.04
N LYS A 744 17.81 19.56 -0.90
CA LYS A 744 18.84 19.68 0.14
C LYS A 744 18.24 19.79 1.54
N TYR A 745 17.17 20.57 1.72
CA TYR A 745 16.60 20.85 3.04
C TYR A 745 15.31 20.06 3.23
N ILE A 746 15.49 18.78 3.58
CA ILE A 746 14.41 17.80 3.78
C ILE A 746 13.49 18.28 4.91
N ASP A 747 12.20 18.20 4.66
CA ASP A 747 11.17 18.64 5.59
C ASP A 747 10.93 17.58 6.70
N PRO A 748 10.78 17.98 7.99
CA PRO A 748 10.44 17.06 9.08
C PRO A 748 9.23 16.17 8.82
N VAL A 749 8.29 16.58 7.96
CA VAL A 749 7.12 15.76 7.57
C VAL A 749 7.50 14.41 6.95
N PHE A 750 8.73 14.24 6.44
CA PHE A 750 9.23 12.98 5.90
C PHE A 750 9.98 12.12 6.93
N ALA A 751 10.11 12.56 8.17
CA ALA A 751 10.85 11.86 9.22
C ALA A 751 9.87 11.28 10.24
N HIS A 752 9.72 9.96 10.22
CA HIS A 752 8.66 9.25 10.94
C HIS A 752 9.16 8.43 12.12
N GLU A 753 8.41 8.49 13.22
CA GLU A 753 8.46 7.46 14.25
C GLU A 753 7.67 6.25 13.75
N TYR A 754 8.22 5.06 13.93
CA TYR A 754 7.65 3.84 13.38
C TYR A 754 7.56 2.76 14.44
N GLU A 755 6.51 1.94 14.35
CA GLU A 755 6.41 0.71 15.12
C GLU A 755 6.99 -0.44 14.32
N LYS A 756 7.92 -1.17 14.93
CA LYS A 756 8.45 -2.41 14.38
C LYS A 756 7.51 -3.55 14.74
N ARG A 757 6.64 -3.95 13.81
CA ARG A 757 5.97 -5.26 13.90
C ARG A 757 7.04 -6.33 13.75
N ASP A 758 7.47 -6.90 14.88
CA ASP A 758 8.70 -7.71 15.01
C ASP A 758 8.71 -9.02 14.19
N TYR A 759 7.62 -9.30 13.47
CA TYR A 759 7.34 -10.52 12.68
C TYR A 759 7.21 -10.27 11.18
N SER A 760 6.70 -9.11 10.77
CA SER A 760 6.62 -8.73 9.36
C SER A 760 7.80 -7.82 9.00
N HIS A 761 8.31 -7.93 7.77
CA HIS A 761 9.41 -7.08 7.29
C HIS A 761 8.96 -5.63 6.96
N LYS A 762 7.84 -5.22 7.55
CA LYS A 762 7.07 -4.01 7.31
C LYS A 762 7.17 -3.09 8.54
N HIS A 763 7.06 -1.79 8.32
CA HIS A 763 7.03 -0.81 9.41
C HIS A 763 5.76 0.00 9.30
N ILE A 764 5.08 0.21 10.43
CA ILE A 764 3.88 1.05 10.48
C ILE A 764 4.29 2.43 10.97
N ASN A 765 3.84 3.45 10.24
CA ASN A 765 4.03 4.85 10.59
C ASN A 765 3.12 5.21 11.78
N VAL A 766 3.72 5.56 12.92
CA VAL A 766 2.99 5.91 14.16
C VAL A 766 3.09 7.40 14.52
N GLY A 767 3.87 8.18 13.78
CA GLY A 767 3.95 9.63 13.97
C GLY A 767 5.11 10.30 13.26
N LEU A 768 5.30 11.58 13.54
CA LEU A 768 6.49 12.34 13.13
C LEU A 768 7.55 12.30 14.23
N ILE A 769 8.84 12.24 13.85
CA ILE A 769 9.94 12.39 14.79
C ILE A 769 9.86 13.78 15.41
N ASN A 770 9.73 13.85 16.73
CA ASN A 770 9.84 15.11 17.45
C ASN A 770 11.29 15.62 17.40
N LEU A 771 11.61 16.41 16.36
CA LEU A 771 12.91 17.03 16.16
C LEU A 771 13.15 18.25 17.07
N GLU A 772 12.09 18.86 17.63
CA GLU A 772 12.18 20.06 18.49
C GLU A 772 12.89 19.79 19.83
N LYS A 773 13.00 18.51 20.22
CA LYS A 773 13.79 18.09 21.39
C LYS A 773 15.31 18.20 21.20
N TYR A 774 15.78 18.47 19.97
CA TYR A 774 17.20 18.57 19.63
C TYR A 774 17.60 20.00 19.26
N ALA A 775 18.84 20.39 19.56
CA ALA A 775 19.38 21.69 19.18
C ALA A 775 19.78 21.73 17.68
N PRO A 776 19.65 22.89 17.00
CA PRO A 776 20.23 23.09 15.67
C PRO A 776 21.72 22.70 15.63
N GLY A 777 22.12 21.99 14.59
CA GLY A 777 23.45 21.41 14.43
C GLY A 777 23.59 19.96 14.89
N LYS A 778 22.56 19.37 15.55
CA LYS A 778 22.51 17.93 15.87
C LYS A 778 22.70 17.09 14.59
N LEU A 779 23.49 16.02 14.69
CA LEU A 779 23.66 15.03 13.63
C LEU A 779 22.87 13.75 13.96
N PHE A 780 22.22 13.20 12.94
CA PHE A 780 21.58 11.90 12.96
C PHE A 780 22.27 10.99 11.95
N THR A 781 22.73 9.82 12.37
CA THR A 781 23.37 8.87 11.45
C THR A 781 22.31 8.16 10.63
N ILE A 782 22.53 8.01 9.32
CA ILE A 782 21.65 7.23 8.44
C ILE A 782 22.19 5.81 8.29
N LYS A 783 21.32 4.80 8.33
CA LYS A 783 21.69 3.39 8.10
C LYS A 783 20.66 2.69 7.21
N HIS A 784 21.11 1.65 6.51
CA HIS A 784 20.24 0.72 5.80
C HIS A 784 19.53 -0.19 6.80
N ASP A 785 18.34 -0.68 6.47
CA ASP A 785 17.70 -1.74 7.26
C ASP A 785 18.16 -3.14 6.81
N PRO A 786 18.92 -3.89 7.64
CA PRO A 786 19.30 -5.25 7.29
C PRO A 786 18.13 -6.24 7.26
N ASN A 787 16.95 -5.87 7.77
CA ASN A 787 15.74 -6.70 7.78
C ASN A 787 14.67 -6.21 6.79
N ASP A 788 15.03 -5.37 5.81
CA ASP A 788 14.11 -4.91 4.78
C ASP A 788 13.52 -6.08 3.95
N TYR A 789 12.24 -6.00 3.57
CA TYR A 789 11.60 -7.00 2.71
C TYR A 789 12.20 -7.00 1.29
N GLN A 790 12.81 -5.88 0.87
CA GLN A 790 13.51 -5.80 -0.42
C GLN A 790 14.75 -6.72 -0.44
N ILE A 791 15.34 -7.03 0.73
CA ILE A 791 16.45 -7.98 0.85
C ILE A 791 15.89 -9.40 0.74
N GLN A 792 15.90 -9.94 -0.47
CA GLN A 792 15.44 -11.30 -0.77
C GLN A 792 16.25 -12.35 0.00
N ARG A 793 15.54 -13.27 0.67
CA ARG A 793 16.14 -14.34 1.49
C ARG A 793 15.54 -15.69 1.12
N ASN A 794 16.34 -16.75 1.24
CA ASN A 794 15.88 -18.13 1.11
C ASN A 794 15.21 -18.61 2.42
N SER A 795 14.71 -19.85 2.42
CA SER A 795 14.06 -20.47 3.58
C SER A 795 14.99 -20.72 4.79
N SER A 796 16.32 -20.64 4.63
CA SER A 796 17.30 -20.60 5.72
C SER A 796 17.59 -19.18 6.26
N GLY A 797 17.01 -18.14 5.64
CA GLY A 797 17.20 -16.73 6.01
C GLY A 797 18.46 -16.09 5.42
N GLU A 798 19.20 -16.79 4.56
CA GLU A 798 20.40 -16.30 3.88
C GLU A 798 20.02 -15.36 2.74
N ILE A 799 20.79 -14.29 2.52
CA ILE A 799 20.50 -13.31 1.47
C ILE A 799 20.84 -13.92 0.10
N VAL A 800 19.86 -13.94 -0.79
CA VAL A 800 19.97 -14.44 -2.16
C VAL A 800 20.28 -13.28 -3.10
N ARG A 801 21.13 -13.48 -4.11
CA ARG A 801 21.53 -12.41 -5.04
C ARG A 801 21.79 -12.94 -6.44
N ILE A 802 21.26 -12.24 -7.43
CA ILE A 802 21.70 -12.36 -8.82
C ILE A 802 22.86 -11.38 -9.04
N ASN A 803 23.93 -11.81 -9.69
CA ASN A 803 25.06 -10.98 -10.15
C ASN A 803 25.65 -10.00 -9.11
N ASN A 804 25.68 -10.40 -7.83
CA ASN A 804 26.11 -9.56 -6.70
C ASN A 804 25.37 -8.20 -6.59
N GLN A 805 24.12 -8.12 -7.04
CA GLN A 805 23.30 -6.92 -6.93
C GLN A 805 23.16 -6.44 -5.47
N ARG A 806 23.10 -5.12 -5.28
CA ARG A 806 22.79 -4.46 -4.01
C ARG A 806 21.29 -4.22 -3.90
N TYR A 807 20.73 -4.50 -2.75
CA TYR A 807 19.39 -4.11 -2.39
C TYR A 807 19.34 -2.63 -2.01
N PHE A 808 18.28 -1.97 -2.48
CA PHE A 808 17.80 -0.73 -1.89
C PHE A 808 16.98 -1.08 -0.64
N THR A 809 16.97 -0.18 0.33
CA THR A 809 16.35 -0.37 1.64
C THR A 809 15.86 0.95 2.20
N LYS A 810 15.00 0.87 3.22
CA LYS A 810 14.52 1.97 4.06
C LYS A 810 15.68 2.71 4.73
N VAL A 811 15.56 4.03 4.84
CA VAL A 811 16.59 4.88 5.48
C VAL A 811 16.27 5.05 6.96
N LYS A 812 16.97 4.31 7.81
CA LYS A 812 16.83 4.39 9.27
C LYS A 812 17.65 5.53 9.84
N LEU A 813 17.10 6.23 10.83
CA LEU A 813 17.68 7.39 11.49
C LEU A 813 18.08 7.04 12.93
N PHE A 814 19.31 7.35 13.29
CA PHE A 814 19.88 7.13 14.61
C PHE A 814 20.34 8.44 15.23
N ASP A 815 20.19 8.60 16.54
CA ASP A 815 20.84 9.68 17.28
C ASP A 815 22.36 9.49 17.21
N GLY A 816 23.09 10.46 16.64
CA GLY A 816 24.54 10.34 16.40
C GLY A 816 25.41 10.35 17.67
N ASP A 817 24.86 10.68 18.84
CA ASP A 817 25.57 10.64 20.12
C ASP A 817 25.31 9.34 20.91
N THR A 818 24.10 8.78 20.84
CA THR A 818 23.71 7.57 21.60
C THR A 818 23.72 6.28 20.78
N ASP A 819 23.71 6.38 19.44
CA ASP A 819 23.46 5.28 18.49
C ASP A 819 22.10 4.58 18.70
N GLU A 820 21.14 5.26 19.33
CA GLU A 820 19.75 4.80 19.47
C GLU A 820 18.95 5.12 18.20
N GLU A 821 18.12 4.18 17.77
CA GLU A 821 17.22 4.37 16.63
C GLU A 821 16.08 5.32 17.01
N ILE A 822 15.84 6.35 16.20
CA ILE A 822 14.84 7.40 16.47
C ILE A 822 13.70 7.45 15.45
N GLY A 823 13.79 6.67 14.36
CA GLY A 823 12.77 6.63 13.31
C GLY A 823 13.36 6.31 11.93
N MET A 824 12.63 6.65 10.87
CA MET A 824 13.07 6.48 9.48
C MET A 824 12.57 7.60 8.57
N LEU A 825 13.18 7.75 7.39
CA LEU A 825 12.66 8.61 6.33
C LEU A 825 11.55 7.91 5.54
N SER A 826 10.56 8.68 5.10
CA SER A 826 9.47 8.20 4.25
C SER A 826 9.93 7.68 2.89
N ASN A 827 9.19 6.75 2.31
CA ASN A 827 9.27 6.41 0.89
C ASN A 827 7.87 6.30 0.27
N ASN A 828 6.99 7.22 0.68
CA ASN A 828 5.65 7.37 0.16
C ASN A 828 5.55 8.36 -1.01
N PHE A 829 4.51 8.19 -1.82
CA PHE A 829 4.10 9.15 -2.84
C PHE A 829 2.58 9.13 -3.03
N HIS A 830 2.04 10.29 -3.42
CA HIS A 830 0.61 10.52 -3.61
C HIS A 830 0.44 11.49 -4.79
N ASN A 831 0.00 10.99 -5.93
CA ASN A 831 -0.14 11.78 -7.15
C ASN A 831 -1.33 11.32 -7.97
N PHE A 832 -1.69 12.10 -8.99
CA PHE A 832 -2.63 11.67 -10.02
C PHE A 832 -1.90 11.43 -11.35
N LYS A 833 -2.32 10.39 -12.07
CA LYS A 833 -2.03 10.18 -13.50
C LYS A 833 -3.36 9.89 -14.19
N GLY A 834 -3.67 10.59 -15.29
CA GLY A 834 -5.02 10.54 -15.84
C GLY A 834 -6.05 10.95 -14.77
N LYS A 835 -7.20 10.27 -14.66
CA LYS A 835 -8.14 10.49 -13.54
C LYS A 835 -7.76 9.78 -12.25
N ILE A 836 -6.76 8.89 -12.28
CA ILE A 836 -6.45 7.95 -11.19
C ILE A 836 -5.54 8.61 -10.17
N PHE A 837 -5.96 8.61 -8.91
CA PHE A 837 -5.11 8.84 -7.76
C PHE A 837 -4.30 7.57 -7.44
N PHE A 838 -2.99 7.71 -7.33
CA PHE A 838 -2.06 6.67 -6.87
C PHE A 838 -1.48 7.04 -5.52
N SER A 839 -1.48 6.08 -4.59
CA SER A 839 -0.91 6.25 -3.25
C SER A 839 -0.18 4.99 -2.80
N ALA A 840 1.10 5.11 -2.45
CA ALA A 840 1.94 3.99 -2.01
C ALA A 840 2.93 4.41 -0.92
N ASP A 841 3.49 3.44 -0.19
CA ASP A 841 4.65 3.62 0.70
C ASP A 841 5.56 2.40 0.62
N TYR A 842 6.70 2.59 -0.01
CA TYR A 842 7.74 1.57 -0.16
C TYR A 842 8.55 1.32 1.13
N ASN A 843 8.19 1.97 2.25
CA ASN A 843 8.57 1.51 3.59
C ASN A 843 7.69 0.37 4.12
N TYR A 844 6.50 0.17 3.53
CA TYR A 844 5.59 -0.92 3.87
C TYR A 844 5.70 -2.09 2.86
N SER A 845 5.43 -1.85 1.58
CA SER A 845 5.46 -2.87 0.51
C SER A 845 5.67 -2.23 -0.87
N TYR A 846 6.23 -2.97 -1.83
CA TYR A 846 6.38 -2.52 -3.24
C TYR A 846 5.21 -2.95 -4.14
N ASN A 847 4.43 -3.95 -3.71
CA ASN A 847 3.38 -4.60 -4.51
C ASN A 847 1.96 -4.22 -4.05
N ASP A 848 1.84 -3.28 -3.12
CA ASP A 848 0.62 -2.93 -2.42
C ASP A 848 0.49 -1.40 -2.46
N PHE A 849 -0.50 -0.90 -3.20
CA PHE A 849 -0.73 0.53 -3.45
C PHE A 849 -2.21 0.75 -3.76
N LEU A 850 -2.74 1.93 -3.41
CA LEU A 850 -4.08 2.35 -3.80
C LEU A 850 -4.07 2.94 -5.21
N ALA A 851 -4.98 2.49 -6.07
CA ALA A 851 -5.43 3.21 -7.25
C ALA A 851 -6.93 3.52 -7.12
N SER A 852 -7.32 4.78 -7.24
CA SER A 852 -8.73 5.19 -7.06
C SER A 852 -9.11 6.42 -7.88
N VAL A 853 -10.36 6.50 -8.30
CA VAL A 853 -10.96 7.66 -8.99
C VAL A 853 -11.56 8.65 -7.99
N SER A 854 -11.98 8.17 -6.83
CA SER A 854 -12.51 8.97 -5.72
C SER A 854 -12.06 8.41 -4.37
N PRO A 855 -10.75 8.51 -4.03
CA PRO A 855 -10.21 7.95 -2.80
C PRO A 855 -10.89 8.57 -1.58
N GLN A 856 -11.45 7.74 -0.69
CA GLN A 856 -12.02 8.24 0.56
C GLN A 856 -10.89 8.60 1.52
N VAL A 857 -11.02 9.73 2.20
CA VAL A 857 -9.96 10.31 3.03
C VAL A 857 -10.53 10.87 4.33
N GLU A 858 -9.95 10.45 5.45
CA GLU A 858 -10.24 10.99 6.77
C GLU A 858 -9.06 11.82 7.28
N ILE A 859 -9.35 12.87 8.08
CA ILE A 859 -8.34 13.69 8.74
C ILE A 859 -8.64 13.74 10.24
N GLU A 860 -7.70 13.27 11.04
CA GLU A 860 -7.72 13.29 12.50
C GLU A 860 -6.73 14.36 13.03
N ASP A 861 -7.17 15.22 13.94
CA ASP A 861 -6.28 16.14 14.66
C ASP A 861 -5.63 15.39 15.84
N MET A 862 -4.30 15.27 15.79
CA MET A 862 -3.50 14.55 16.79
C MET A 862 -3.07 15.45 17.97
N GLY A 863 -3.54 16.71 17.98
CA GLY A 863 -3.04 17.77 18.84
C GLY A 863 -1.66 18.28 18.42
N ASN A 864 -1.12 19.25 19.17
CA ASN A 864 0.18 19.90 18.94
C ASN A 864 0.38 20.55 17.53
N GLY A 865 -0.69 20.70 16.76
CA GLY A 865 -0.66 21.14 15.36
C GLY A 865 -0.37 20.02 14.36
N SER A 866 -0.33 18.75 14.78
CA SER A 866 -0.15 17.60 13.89
C SER A 866 -1.50 17.01 13.47
N LYS A 867 -1.63 16.64 12.19
CA LYS A 867 -2.80 15.94 11.65
C LYS A 867 -2.39 14.60 11.05
N LYS A 868 -3.20 13.58 11.26
CA LYS A 868 -3.09 12.26 10.62
C LYS A 868 -4.13 12.18 9.52
N ILE A 869 -3.70 11.78 8.33
CA ILE A 869 -4.55 11.53 7.17
C ILE A 869 -4.53 10.03 6.90
N THR A 870 -5.71 9.43 6.78
CA THR A 870 -5.91 8.02 6.42
C THR A 870 -6.74 7.90 5.16
N PHE A 871 -6.52 6.83 4.40
CA PHE A 871 -7.39 6.46 3.29
C PHE A 871 -8.24 5.26 3.69
N ASP A 872 -9.47 5.24 3.20
CA ASP A 872 -10.44 4.18 3.46
C ASP A 872 -11.03 3.68 2.13
N GLN A 873 -11.76 2.56 2.18
CA GLN A 873 -12.37 1.95 0.99
C GLN A 873 -13.50 2.83 0.43
N GLY A 874 -13.55 2.99 -0.90
CA GLY A 874 -14.60 3.72 -1.60
C GLY A 874 -15.00 3.11 -2.93
N ASP A 875 -16.18 3.51 -3.41
CA ASP A 875 -16.79 3.03 -4.65
C ASP A 875 -15.99 3.39 -5.92
N GLY A 876 -14.99 4.28 -5.81
CA GLY A 876 -14.10 4.65 -6.91
C GLY A 876 -12.79 3.87 -6.99
N ASP A 877 -12.59 2.85 -6.15
CA ASP A 877 -11.33 2.10 -6.10
C ASP A 877 -11.17 1.11 -7.27
N ILE A 878 -9.97 1.08 -7.85
CA ILE A 878 -9.72 0.39 -9.11
C ILE A 878 -9.20 -1.03 -8.83
N GLY A 879 -10.01 -2.04 -9.19
CA GLY A 879 -9.69 -3.45 -9.01
C GLY A 879 -9.39 -3.82 -7.55
N ASP A 880 -8.58 -4.86 -7.35
CA ASP A 880 -8.21 -5.33 -6.01
C ASP A 880 -7.11 -4.47 -5.35
N THR A 881 -6.78 -3.29 -5.90
CA THR A 881 -5.66 -2.46 -5.39
C THR A 881 -5.91 -1.91 -3.99
N ASN A 882 -7.17 -1.65 -3.60
CA ASN A 882 -7.51 -1.23 -2.24
C ASN A 882 -7.68 -2.42 -1.25
N ARG A 883 -7.09 -3.58 -1.55
CA ARG A 883 -7.17 -4.76 -0.67
C ARG A 883 -5.90 -4.98 0.15
N GLY A 884 -5.36 -3.99 0.86
CA GLY A 884 -4.28 -4.27 1.82
C GLY A 884 -3.45 -3.09 2.31
N TYR A 885 -3.12 -2.16 1.41
CA TYR A 885 -2.21 -1.07 1.72
C TYR A 885 -2.82 0.05 2.59
N THR A 886 -4.01 0.53 2.23
CA THR A 886 -4.68 1.71 2.84
C THR A 886 -4.97 1.56 4.31
N ASP A 887 -5.34 0.35 4.75
CA ASP A 887 -5.55 -0.04 6.14
C ASP A 887 -4.43 0.45 7.08
N TYR A 888 -3.20 0.43 6.55
CA TYR A 888 -1.96 0.80 7.23
C TYR A 888 -1.41 2.17 6.83
N GLN A 889 -1.94 2.78 5.77
CA GLN A 889 -1.46 4.08 5.29
C GLN A 889 -1.89 5.20 6.22
N ARG A 890 -0.92 5.77 6.93
CA ARG A 890 -1.09 6.90 7.84
C ARG A 890 -0.10 7.99 7.46
N ILE A 891 -0.59 9.10 6.92
CA ILE A 891 0.23 10.26 6.56
C ILE A 891 0.13 11.29 7.68
N TYR A 892 1.24 11.56 8.36
CA TYR A 892 1.29 12.58 9.38
C TYR A 892 1.80 13.89 8.78
N THR A 893 1.08 14.96 9.05
CA THR A 893 1.38 16.32 8.61
C THR A 893 1.42 17.23 9.84
N ARG A 894 2.03 18.41 9.71
CA ARG A 894 2.00 19.43 10.76
C ARG A 894 1.59 20.75 10.15
N GLU A 895 0.61 21.41 10.75
CA GLU A 895 0.20 22.75 10.35
C GLU A 895 1.39 23.68 10.49
N THR A 896 1.85 24.17 9.35
CA THR A 896 2.74 25.33 9.31
C THR A 896 1.85 26.52 9.03
N GLU A 897 1.80 27.48 9.97
CA GLU A 897 1.09 28.74 9.76
C GLU A 897 1.58 29.38 8.47
N SER A 898 0.77 29.31 7.42
CA SER A 898 1.06 30.02 6.18
C SER A 898 1.03 31.51 6.49
N PRO A 899 2.10 32.28 6.18
CA PRO A 899 2.14 33.70 6.49
C PRO A 899 1.07 34.45 5.68
N LYS A 900 -0.07 34.72 6.33
CA LYS A 900 -1.15 35.53 5.76
C LYS A 900 -0.64 36.92 5.41
N GLY A 901 -0.32 37.15 4.13
CA GLY A 901 -0.15 38.50 3.59
C GLY A 901 0.98 38.72 2.60
N GLN A 902 0.89 38.15 1.40
CA GLN A 902 1.34 38.86 0.19
C GLN A 902 0.25 38.82 -0.89
N VAL A 903 -0.75 39.69 -0.73
CA VAL A 903 -1.56 40.13 -1.86
C VAL A 903 -0.65 40.93 -2.79
N SER A 904 -0.65 40.58 -4.07
CA SER A 904 0.00 41.34 -5.12
C SER A 904 -0.56 42.77 -5.18
N GLU A 905 0.18 43.76 -4.66
CA GLU A 905 -0.07 45.17 -4.98
C GLU A 905 0.48 45.49 -6.39
N THR A 906 -0.30 45.21 -7.42
CA THR A 906 -0.18 45.92 -8.70
C THR A 906 -0.62 47.37 -8.52
N LYS A 907 0.29 48.22 -8.04
CA LYS A 907 0.08 49.67 -8.00
C LYS A 907 0.47 50.34 -9.32
N THR A 908 -0.55 50.74 -10.07
CA THR A 908 -0.50 51.95 -10.89
C THR A 908 -1.73 52.81 -10.58
N GLU A 909 -1.52 53.78 -9.69
CA GLU A 909 -2.02 55.18 -9.69
C GLU A 909 -3.02 55.59 -10.82
N VAL A 910 -4.05 56.45 -10.65
CA VAL A 910 -4.38 57.52 -9.65
C VAL A 910 -5.76 58.14 -10.10
N HIS A 911 -6.67 58.71 -9.29
CA HIS A 911 -6.63 60.06 -8.65
C HIS A 911 -7.92 60.37 -7.84
N SER A 912 -7.80 61.10 -6.71
CA SER A 912 -8.66 62.23 -6.24
C SER A 912 -10.17 62.05 -5.97
N THR A 913 -10.84 62.73 -5.02
CA THR A 913 -10.56 63.75 -3.95
C THR A 913 -11.79 63.70 -3.01
N THR A 914 -11.85 64.11 -1.73
CA THR A 914 -11.66 65.45 -1.10
C THR A 914 -11.95 65.25 0.41
N ASN A 915 -11.01 65.41 1.37
CA ASN A 915 -10.62 66.63 2.12
C ASN A 915 -11.51 67.08 3.32
N VAL A 916 -10.87 67.32 4.48
CA VAL A 916 -11.04 68.45 5.44
C VAL A 916 -11.80 68.28 6.81
N VAL A 917 -10.98 68.19 7.87
CA VAL A 917 -10.98 68.94 9.16
C VAL A 917 -11.89 68.54 10.36
N ALA A 918 -11.39 68.91 11.56
CA ALA A 918 -11.77 68.47 12.91
C ALA A 918 -12.53 69.53 13.76
N GLU A 919 -12.91 69.11 14.97
CA GLU A 919 -13.33 69.89 16.17
C GLU A 919 -14.53 70.86 16.07
N GLU A 920 -15.64 70.56 16.77
CA GLU A 920 -16.06 71.23 18.03
C GLU A 920 -17.52 70.91 18.48
N ARG A 921 -17.66 70.59 19.78
CA ARG A 921 -18.69 71.03 20.77
C ARG A 921 -20.23 70.97 20.54
N ASN A 922 -20.87 70.26 21.50
CA ASN A 922 -21.97 70.64 22.41
C ASN A 922 -23.42 70.97 21.94
N ASP A 923 -24.32 70.11 22.47
CA ASP A 923 -25.47 70.41 23.36
C ASP A 923 -26.90 70.75 22.88
N ASN A 924 -27.83 70.07 23.57
CA ASN A 924 -29.30 70.26 23.73
C ASN A 924 -30.17 69.72 22.58
N SER A 925 -31.30 69.02 22.79
CA SER A 925 -32.21 68.80 23.95
C SER A 925 -33.10 67.55 23.65
N GLU A 926 -33.74 66.79 24.56
CA GLU A 926 -33.90 66.74 26.04
C GLU A 926 -34.71 65.45 26.41
N ILE A 927 -34.88 65.11 27.72
CA ILE A 927 -36.08 64.48 28.36
C ILE A 927 -36.58 63.09 27.83
N GLN A 928 -36.91 62.03 28.59
CA GLN A 928 -37.04 61.65 30.02
C GLN A 928 -36.85 60.11 30.11
N SER A 929 -36.19 59.52 31.11
CA SER A 929 -36.77 58.89 32.33
C SER A 929 -37.91 57.87 32.08
N ASP A 930 -37.97 56.69 32.71
CA ASP A 930 -37.64 56.39 34.11
C ASP A 930 -36.82 55.10 34.35
N GLN A 931 -35.90 55.21 35.32
CA GLN A 931 -35.45 54.11 36.19
C GLN A 931 -36.39 54.05 37.41
N PRO A 932 -36.52 52.91 38.12
CA PRO A 932 -35.80 52.79 39.40
C PRO A 932 -35.03 51.47 39.53
N GLN A 933 -33.71 51.50 39.76
CA GLN A 933 -33.01 51.64 41.06
C GLN A 933 -32.80 50.29 41.80
N ILE A 934 -31.57 49.81 42.06
CA ILE A 934 -30.49 50.36 42.95
C ILE A 934 -30.92 50.21 44.44
N PRO A 935 -30.07 49.77 45.42
CA PRO A 935 -28.61 49.96 45.50
C PRO A 935 -27.70 48.81 46.04
N THR A 936 -26.50 48.77 45.48
CA THR A 936 -25.19 48.94 46.16
C THR A 936 -25.11 48.93 47.71
N ARG A 937 -24.26 48.08 48.30
CA ARG A 937 -23.19 48.55 49.22
C ARG A 937 -22.07 47.53 49.48
N ALA A 938 -20.85 48.05 49.69
CA ALA A 938 -19.63 47.28 49.93
C ALA A 938 -19.18 47.26 51.41
N LYS A 939 -18.22 46.36 51.68
CA LYS A 939 -17.15 46.33 52.71
C LYS A 939 -17.26 45.31 53.87
N ARG A 940 -16.14 44.57 53.96
CA ARG A 940 -15.32 44.23 55.15
C ARG A 940 -15.56 42.93 55.93
N SER A 941 -14.52 42.08 55.82
CA SER A 941 -13.71 41.51 56.91
C SER A 941 -14.19 40.30 57.73
N ALA A 942 -13.38 39.24 57.58
CA ALA A 942 -12.70 38.49 58.64
C ALA A 942 -13.33 37.21 59.22
N SER A 943 -12.48 36.17 59.17
CA SER A 943 -12.26 35.08 60.13
C SER A 943 -13.37 34.08 60.45
N VAL A 944 -13.19 32.88 59.87
CA VAL A 944 -13.15 31.56 60.54
C VAL A 944 -14.21 31.28 61.61
N GLU A 945 -15.21 30.49 61.21
CA GLU A 945 -15.66 29.33 62.00
C GLU A 945 -15.65 28.10 61.09
N GLU A 946 -15.03 27.00 61.53
CA GLU A 946 -15.12 25.70 60.88
C GLU A 946 -16.57 25.19 60.99
N LYS A 947 -17.37 25.42 59.96
CA LYS A 947 -18.60 24.64 59.75
C LYS A 947 -18.21 23.39 58.98
N GLU A 948 -18.55 22.23 59.52
CA GLU A 948 -18.58 20.99 58.73
C GLU A 948 -19.34 21.29 57.43
N GLN A 949 -18.65 21.17 56.29
CA GLN A 949 -19.31 21.16 54.99
C GLN A 949 -20.31 20.01 55.04
N VAL A 950 -21.61 20.33 55.04
CA VAL A 950 -22.68 19.33 55.03
C VAL A 950 -22.44 18.41 53.84
N VAL A 951 -22.02 17.18 54.14
CA VAL A 951 -21.59 16.20 53.16
C VAL A 951 -22.83 15.57 52.54
N LEU A 952 -23.08 15.91 51.27
CA LEU A 952 -24.02 15.20 50.41
C LEU A 952 -23.51 13.77 50.15
N LYS A 953 -24.43 12.83 49.92
CA LYS A 953 -24.14 11.41 49.99
C LYS A 953 -24.68 10.65 48.78
N ASP A 954 -23.69 10.15 48.02
CA ASP A 954 -23.72 9.04 47.06
C ASP A 954 -23.85 9.47 45.59
N THR A 955 -22.68 9.64 44.95
CA THR A 955 -22.50 9.97 43.52
C THR A 955 -22.64 8.72 42.66
N ILE A 956 -23.00 8.88 41.37
CA ILE A 956 -22.96 7.80 40.37
C ILE A 956 -21.54 7.29 40.05
N LEU A 957 -20.51 7.90 40.63
CA LEU A 957 -19.09 7.56 40.44
C LEU A 957 -18.57 6.60 41.52
N LYS A 958 -17.82 5.59 41.09
CA LYS A 958 -17.07 4.69 41.96
C LYS A 958 -15.61 4.59 41.54
N ILE A 959 -14.76 4.21 42.49
CA ILE A 959 -13.36 3.88 42.22
C ILE A 959 -13.26 2.37 42.06
N GLU A 960 -12.75 1.92 40.92
CA GLU A 960 -12.54 0.52 40.61
C GLU A 960 -11.07 0.23 40.30
N LYS A 961 -10.64 -1.00 40.55
CA LYS A 961 -9.27 -1.46 40.39
C LYS A 961 -9.02 -1.92 38.95
N SER A 962 -7.93 -1.48 38.32
CA SER A 962 -7.54 -1.98 37.00
C SER A 962 -7.13 -3.46 37.03
N TYR A 963 -7.39 -4.17 35.94
CA TYR A 963 -6.83 -5.51 35.72
C TYR A 963 -5.30 -5.46 35.56
N ASP A 964 -4.79 -4.45 34.85
CA ASP A 964 -3.37 -4.20 34.65
C ASP A 964 -2.62 -4.01 35.98
N ARG A 965 -1.37 -4.48 35.99
CA ARG A 965 -0.52 -4.48 37.19
C ARG A 965 0.92 -4.09 36.84
N ASP A 966 1.47 -3.10 37.56
CA ASP A 966 2.86 -2.67 37.38
C ASP A 966 3.88 -3.73 37.86
N VAL A 967 5.15 -3.49 37.55
CA VAL A 967 6.28 -4.35 37.97
C VAL A 967 6.48 -4.43 39.50
N GLU A 968 5.86 -3.53 40.27
CA GLU A 968 5.86 -3.54 41.73
C GLU A 968 4.60 -4.19 42.34
N GLY A 969 3.63 -4.63 41.53
CA GLY A 969 2.38 -5.22 41.99
C GLY A 969 1.28 -4.22 42.36
N LYS A 970 1.38 -2.96 41.95
CA LYS A 970 0.28 -1.97 42.03
C LYS A 970 -0.68 -2.15 40.87
N HIS A 971 -1.93 -1.78 41.10
CA HIS A 971 -2.96 -1.64 40.09
C HIS A 971 -3.50 -0.21 40.13
N LYS A 972 -3.77 0.36 38.95
CA LYS A 972 -4.30 1.71 38.80
C LYS A 972 -5.72 1.81 39.37
N ALA A 973 -6.07 2.99 39.85
CA ALA A 973 -7.41 3.27 40.35
C ALA A 973 -8.22 4.03 39.28
N ASN A 974 -9.17 3.36 38.65
CA ASN A 974 -10.06 3.95 37.65
C ASN A 974 -11.25 4.63 38.33
N VAL A 975 -11.72 5.75 37.76
CA VAL A 975 -12.99 6.38 38.13
C VAL A 975 -14.00 6.02 37.05
N ILE A 976 -15.04 5.29 37.44
CA ILE A 976 -16.07 4.78 36.53
C ILE A 976 -17.48 5.12 37.04
N ILE A 977 -18.45 5.10 36.14
CA ILE A 977 -19.88 5.29 36.46
C ILE A 977 -20.53 3.93 36.76
N ASP A 978 -21.42 3.85 37.76
CA ASP A 978 -22.16 2.61 37.99
C ASP A 978 -23.31 2.42 36.97
N TYR A 979 -23.23 1.32 36.23
CA TYR A 979 -24.25 0.86 35.29
C TYR A 979 -25.68 0.89 35.84
N ASN A 980 -25.88 0.54 37.12
CA ASN A 980 -27.21 0.42 37.70
C ASN A 980 -27.87 1.80 37.89
N ASP A 981 -27.08 2.83 38.13
CA ASP A 981 -27.56 4.20 38.29
C ASP A 981 -27.91 4.82 36.94
N VAL A 982 -27.10 4.59 35.90
CA VAL A 982 -27.42 4.97 34.50
C VAL A 982 -28.70 4.27 34.04
N LYS A 983 -28.85 2.98 34.33
CA LYS A 983 -30.08 2.22 34.07
C LYS A 983 -31.29 2.77 34.82
N ALA A 984 -31.11 3.21 36.07
CA ALA A 984 -32.16 3.88 36.83
C ALA A 984 -32.49 5.29 36.28
N LEU A 985 -31.56 5.94 35.59
CA LEU A 985 -31.75 7.22 34.89
C LEU A 985 -32.58 7.02 33.61
N TYR A 986 -32.21 6.05 32.76
CA TYR A 986 -32.97 5.68 31.54
C TYR A 986 -34.41 5.23 31.84
N ASN A 987 -34.60 4.51 32.94
CA ASN A 987 -35.93 4.07 33.37
C ASN A 987 -36.82 5.22 33.88
N ARG A 988 -36.23 6.36 34.26
CA ARG A 988 -36.93 7.57 34.73
C ARG A 988 -37.09 8.65 33.65
N ALA A 989 -36.26 8.64 32.61
CA ALA A 989 -36.39 9.56 31.48
C ALA A 989 -37.63 9.22 30.61
N GLU A 990 -38.32 10.27 30.16
CA GLU A 990 -39.47 10.22 29.26
C GLU A 990 -39.25 11.13 28.04
N GLY A 991 -39.93 10.85 26.92
CA GLY A 991 -39.81 11.67 25.71
C GLY A 991 -38.40 11.69 25.11
N ALA A 992 -37.95 12.87 24.66
CA ALA A 992 -36.66 13.06 23.98
C ALA A 992 -35.47 12.75 24.89
N ASP A 993 -35.55 13.10 26.17
CA ASP A 993 -34.50 12.84 27.17
C ASP A 993 -34.13 11.34 27.21
N LYS A 994 -35.10 10.46 26.97
CA LYS A 994 -34.88 9.01 26.98
C LYS A 994 -33.93 8.55 25.86
N GLN A 995 -33.94 9.23 24.72
CA GLN A 995 -32.97 8.98 23.65
C GLN A 995 -31.60 9.55 24.03
N SER A 996 -31.52 10.78 24.55
CA SER A 996 -30.25 11.35 25.03
C SER A 996 -29.58 10.51 26.13
N VAL A 997 -30.36 9.83 26.98
CA VAL A 997 -29.82 8.88 27.96
C VAL A 997 -29.35 7.58 27.30
N LEU A 998 -30.00 7.10 26.24
CA LEU A 998 -29.49 5.96 25.46
C LEU A 998 -28.18 6.30 24.75
N ASP A 999 -28.11 7.48 24.13
CA ASP A 999 -26.93 7.91 23.38
C ASP A 999 -25.73 8.08 24.33
N PHE A 1000 -25.96 8.69 25.51
CA PHE A 1000 -24.96 8.75 26.57
C PHE A 1000 -24.59 7.37 27.13
N TRP A 1001 -25.55 6.45 27.31
CA TRP A 1001 -25.27 5.09 27.76
C TRP A 1001 -24.50 4.27 26.72
N ASN A 1002 -24.75 4.46 25.43
CA ASN A 1002 -23.99 3.83 24.35
C ASN A 1002 -22.52 4.33 24.37
N LYS A 1003 -22.28 5.63 24.57
CA LYS A 1003 -20.93 6.19 24.80
C LYS A 1003 -20.27 5.69 26.09
N LEU A 1004 -21.05 5.43 27.14
CA LEU A 1004 -20.54 4.78 28.35
C LEU A 1004 -20.15 3.32 28.10
N HIS A 1005 -20.90 2.61 27.25
CA HIS A 1005 -20.59 1.23 26.90
C HIS A 1005 -19.31 1.13 26.04
N THR A 1006 -19.07 2.05 25.11
CA THR A 1006 -17.83 2.07 24.30
C THR A 1006 -16.58 2.47 25.08
N SER A 1007 -16.74 2.97 26.32
CA SER A 1007 -15.65 3.40 27.20
C SER A 1007 -15.46 2.52 28.45
N ASP A 1008 -16.11 1.35 28.51
CA ASP A 1008 -16.19 0.51 29.71
C ASP A 1008 -16.59 1.28 30.98
N TYR A 1009 -17.51 2.24 30.83
CA TYR A 1009 -18.01 3.14 31.88
C TYR A 1009 -16.94 4.04 32.52
N LYS A 1010 -15.73 4.11 31.93
CA LYS A 1010 -14.56 4.76 32.51
C LYS A 1010 -14.48 6.24 32.14
N ILE A 1011 -14.58 7.10 33.16
CA ILE A 1011 -14.31 8.53 33.02
C ILE A 1011 -12.82 8.80 32.95
N GLY A 1012 -11.98 8.03 33.66
CA GLY A 1012 -10.53 8.18 33.63
C GLY A 1012 -9.85 7.40 34.75
N SER A 1013 -8.66 7.82 35.16
CA SER A 1013 -7.94 7.23 36.31
C SER A 1013 -7.50 8.30 37.32
N LEU A 1014 -7.40 7.92 38.58
CA LEU A 1014 -6.70 8.72 39.57
C LEU A 1014 -5.17 8.63 39.36
N PRO A 1015 -4.41 9.69 39.69
CA PRO A 1015 -2.95 9.68 39.55
C PRO A 1015 -2.29 8.60 40.41
N GLU A 1016 -1.53 7.70 39.78
CA GLU A 1016 -1.04 6.46 40.39
C GLU A 1016 0.07 6.67 41.43
N GLU A 1017 0.80 7.79 41.33
CA GLU A 1017 1.76 8.22 42.36
C GLU A 1017 1.08 8.58 43.69
N LYS A 1018 -0.23 8.87 43.66
CA LYS A 1018 -1.03 9.24 44.83
C LYS A 1018 -2.07 8.18 45.23
N TYR A 1019 -2.67 7.49 44.26
CA TYR A 1019 -3.82 6.61 44.45
C TYR A 1019 -3.65 5.29 43.68
N TYR A 1020 -3.57 4.16 44.39
CA TYR A 1020 -3.48 2.84 43.74
C TYR A 1020 -4.02 1.71 44.62
N PHE A 1021 -4.30 0.57 44.00
CA PHE A 1021 -4.63 -0.67 44.71
C PHE A 1021 -3.41 -1.59 44.81
N LYS A 1022 -3.17 -2.16 45.98
CA LYS A 1022 -2.14 -3.19 46.20
C LYS A 1022 -2.51 -4.09 47.37
N ASP A 1023 -2.21 -5.38 47.25
CA ASP A 1023 -2.45 -6.40 48.29
C ASP A 1023 -3.90 -6.45 48.82
N GLY A 1024 -4.89 -6.24 47.93
CA GLY A 1024 -6.32 -6.26 48.26
C GLY A 1024 -6.83 -5.02 49.03
N LYS A 1025 -6.17 -3.87 48.85
CA LYS A 1025 -6.45 -2.63 49.57
C LYS A 1025 -6.28 -1.43 48.64
N PHE A 1026 -7.02 -0.36 48.90
CA PHE A 1026 -6.82 0.94 48.29
C PHE A 1026 -5.86 1.76 49.15
N LEU A 1027 -4.86 2.39 48.53
CA LEU A 1027 -3.83 3.16 49.19
C LEU A 1027 -3.81 4.59 48.68
N ILE A 1028 -3.69 5.53 49.62
CA ILE A 1028 -3.55 6.96 49.35
C ILE A 1028 -2.23 7.43 49.96
N HIS A 1029 -1.31 7.95 49.14
CA HIS A 1029 -0.12 8.67 49.61
C HIS A 1029 -0.47 10.15 49.81
N ASP A 1030 -0.69 10.54 51.06
CA ASP A 1030 -0.83 11.95 51.40
C ASP A 1030 0.56 12.62 51.37
N SER A 1031 0.79 13.38 50.30
CA SER A 1031 2.00 14.19 50.06
C SER A 1031 2.30 15.20 51.17
N ASP A 1032 1.23 15.73 51.78
CA ASP A 1032 1.30 16.91 52.64
C ASP A 1032 1.55 16.48 54.09
N THR A 1033 1.01 15.33 54.50
CA THR A 1033 1.29 14.75 55.83
C THR A 1033 2.33 13.63 55.83
N LYS A 1034 2.82 13.20 54.65
CA LYS A 1034 3.74 12.06 54.45
C LYS A 1034 3.25 10.76 55.10
N LYS A 1035 1.94 10.50 55.00
CA LYS A 1035 1.30 9.30 55.55
C LYS A 1035 0.66 8.47 54.45
N LEU A 1036 0.88 7.17 54.55
CA LEU A 1036 0.17 6.18 53.75
C LEU A 1036 -1.15 5.84 54.44
N ILE A 1037 -2.27 6.25 53.84
CA ILE A 1037 -3.61 5.88 54.28
C ILE A 1037 -3.99 4.60 53.55
N VAL A 1038 -4.47 3.60 54.29
CA VAL A 1038 -4.78 2.26 53.76
C VAL A 1038 -6.23 1.93 54.07
N LEU A 1039 -7.03 1.68 53.03
CA LEU A 1039 -8.46 1.39 53.11
C LEU A 1039 -8.75 0.01 52.52
N PRO A 1040 -9.77 -0.71 53.02
CA PRO A 1040 -10.31 -1.89 52.33
C PRO A 1040 -10.81 -1.51 50.94
N GLU A 1041 -10.55 -2.37 49.95
CA GLU A 1041 -10.95 -2.20 48.54
C GLU A 1041 -12.48 -2.00 48.39
N ASP A 1042 -13.28 -2.64 49.24
CA ASP A 1042 -14.75 -2.56 49.28
C ASP A 1042 -15.32 -1.35 50.05
N LYS A 1043 -14.48 -0.45 50.60
CA LYS A 1043 -14.91 0.64 51.52
C LYS A 1043 -14.44 2.02 51.13
N VAL A 1044 -14.37 2.27 49.82
CA VAL A 1044 -14.00 3.55 49.22
C VAL A 1044 -15.16 4.03 48.34
N SER A 1045 -15.55 5.29 48.46
CA SER A 1045 -16.58 5.92 47.62
C SER A 1045 -16.21 7.35 47.28
N ILE A 1046 -16.70 7.85 46.15
CA ILE A 1046 -16.60 9.25 45.75
C ILE A 1046 -17.80 10.02 46.31
N LYS A 1047 -17.58 11.28 46.64
CA LYS A 1047 -18.60 12.23 47.13
C LYS A 1047 -18.42 13.58 46.47
N ILE A 1048 -19.53 14.24 46.16
CA ILE A 1048 -19.55 15.66 45.81
C ILE A 1048 -19.60 16.47 47.10
N MET A 1049 -18.67 17.41 47.21
CA MET A 1049 -18.58 18.38 48.29
C MET A 1049 -19.50 19.57 48.00
N LYS A 1050 -19.76 20.39 49.02
CA LYS A 1050 -20.73 21.48 48.93
C LYS A 1050 -20.36 22.63 47.98
N ASP A 1051 -19.12 22.62 47.50
CA ASP A 1051 -18.53 23.55 46.54
C ASP A 1051 -18.40 22.94 45.12
N GLY A 1052 -18.97 21.75 44.89
CA GLY A 1052 -18.92 21.02 43.62
C GLY A 1052 -17.71 20.09 43.49
N SER A 1053 -16.68 20.25 44.33
CA SER A 1053 -15.46 19.45 44.25
C SER A 1053 -15.68 17.98 44.65
N LEU A 1054 -14.86 17.07 44.12
CA LEU A 1054 -14.97 15.64 44.41
C LEU A 1054 -14.00 15.20 45.50
N ALA A 1055 -14.44 14.28 46.36
CA ALA A 1055 -13.66 13.76 47.47
C ALA A 1055 -13.85 12.26 47.69
N ILE A 1056 -12.78 11.59 48.11
CA ILE A 1056 -12.77 10.19 48.51
C ILE A 1056 -13.20 10.09 49.97
N SER A 1057 -14.18 9.24 50.25
CA SER A 1057 -14.65 8.92 51.60
C SER A 1057 -14.56 7.42 51.90
N ASN A 1058 -14.41 7.07 53.19
CA ASN A 1058 -14.49 5.68 53.61
C ASN A 1058 -15.95 5.19 53.72
N GLY A 1059 -16.13 3.88 53.91
CA GLY A 1059 -17.44 3.25 54.16
C GLY A 1059 -18.25 3.74 55.38
N ASN A 1060 -17.71 4.66 56.20
CA ASN A 1060 -18.48 5.38 57.23
C ASN A 1060 -18.95 6.77 56.74
N GLY A 1061 -18.71 7.11 55.48
CA GLY A 1061 -19.05 8.39 54.86
C GLY A 1061 -18.13 9.57 55.22
N LYS A 1062 -17.05 9.34 55.98
CA LYS A 1062 -16.08 10.39 56.34
C LYS A 1062 -15.11 10.63 55.18
N VAL A 1063 -14.97 11.89 54.75
CA VAL A 1063 -14.00 12.33 53.74
C VAL A 1063 -12.56 12.13 54.25
N ILE A 1064 -11.69 11.67 53.35
CA ILE A 1064 -10.30 11.28 53.63
C ILE A 1064 -9.31 12.02 52.72
N SER A 1065 -9.65 12.24 51.45
CA SER A 1065 -8.81 12.96 50.48
C SER A 1065 -9.69 13.67 49.46
N SER A 1066 -9.27 14.83 48.95
CA SER A 1066 -9.90 15.46 47.77
C SER A 1066 -9.33 14.89 46.47
N ILE A 1067 -10.17 14.78 45.45
CA ILE A 1067 -9.77 14.41 44.09
C ILE A 1067 -9.45 15.73 43.36
N SER A 1068 -8.16 16.02 43.24
CA SER A 1068 -7.66 17.27 42.64
C SER A 1068 -7.35 17.16 41.13
N LYS A 1069 -7.36 15.95 40.57
CA LYS A 1069 -7.05 15.65 39.17
C LYS A 1069 -7.56 14.25 38.80
N ILE A 1070 -8.00 14.08 37.56
CA ILE A 1070 -8.11 12.78 36.87
C ILE A 1070 -7.15 12.78 35.69
N ASP A 1071 -6.41 11.68 35.52
CA ASP A 1071 -5.53 11.43 34.39
C ASP A 1071 -6.25 10.64 33.29
N ASN A 1072 -5.92 10.97 32.05
CA ASN A 1072 -6.56 10.47 30.83
C ASN A 1072 -8.09 10.52 30.92
N PRO A 1073 -8.68 11.71 31.20
CA PRO A 1073 -10.13 11.85 31.23
C PRO A 1073 -10.72 11.61 29.84
N ASN A 1074 -11.84 10.89 29.78
CA ASN A 1074 -12.63 10.74 28.57
C ASN A 1074 -13.43 12.04 28.34
N TYR A 1075 -12.87 12.95 27.55
CA TYR A 1075 -13.45 14.28 27.34
C TYR A 1075 -14.84 14.25 26.70
N GLU A 1076 -15.16 13.26 25.85
CA GLU A 1076 -16.49 13.11 25.24
C GLU A 1076 -17.58 12.84 26.27
N LEU A 1077 -17.28 11.97 27.26
CA LEU A 1077 -18.19 11.72 28.38
C LEU A 1077 -18.34 12.94 29.31
N LEU A 1078 -17.30 13.78 29.39
CA LEU A 1078 -17.34 14.99 30.21
C LEU A 1078 -18.17 16.10 29.54
N SER A 1079 -18.08 16.26 28.22
CA SER A 1079 -18.71 17.36 27.48
C SER A 1079 -20.23 17.24 27.27
N ASP A 1080 -20.78 16.03 27.31
CA ASP A 1080 -22.13 15.72 26.77
C ASP A 1080 -23.33 16.14 27.64
N SER A 1081 -23.10 16.68 28.83
CA SER A 1081 -24.15 16.87 29.84
C SER A 1081 -25.14 18.03 29.58
N SER A 1082 -24.97 18.83 28.54
CA SER A 1082 -25.77 20.04 28.28
C SER A 1082 -27.21 19.80 27.77
N HIS A 1083 -27.64 18.55 27.58
CA HIS A 1083 -28.88 18.22 26.85
C HIS A 1083 -30.01 17.62 27.70
N PHE A 1084 -29.85 17.46 29.02
CA PHE A 1084 -30.90 16.89 29.87
C PHE A 1084 -31.80 17.98 30.49
N SER A 1085 -32.94 18.25 29.86
CA SER A 1085 -33.85 19.34 30.26
C SER A 1085 -35.12 18.85 30.96
N LEU A 1086 -35.04 18.61 32.27
CA LEU A 1086 -36.21 18.28 33.12
C LEU A 1086 -37.12 19.51 33.44
N GLU A 1087 -37.40 20.33 32.43
CA GLU A 1087 -38.46 21.34 32.48
C GLU A 1087 -39.85 20.70 32.36
N THR A 1088 -40.29 19.98 33.40
CA THR A 1088 -41.67 19.98 33.94
C THR A 1088 -41.93 18.79 34.88
N GLN A 1089 -41.89 19.04 36.20
CA GLN A 1089 -42.95 18.56 37.09
C GLN A 1089 -42.94 19.30 38.45
N ASP A 1090 -43.94 20.15 38.63
CA ASP A 1090 -44.24 20.80 39.91
C ASP A 1090 -44.63 19.79 40.99
N ASN A 1091 -44.14 20.01 42.21
CA ASN A 1091 -44.70 19.52 43.48
C ASN A 1091 -44.92 18.00 43.63
N PHE A 1092 -43.85 17.28 44.00
CA PHE A 1092 -43.97 16.19 44.97
C PHE A 1092 -42.97 16.37 46.12
N GLU A 1093 -43.45 16.29 47.36
CA GLU A 1093 -42.63 16.24 48.57
C GLU A 1093 -41.88 14.88 48.63
N LEU A 1094 -40.76 14.77 47.91
CA LEU A 1094 -39.91 13.59 47.89
C LEU A 1094 -38.81 13.68 48.96
N LEU A 1095 -38.97 12.89 50.01
CA LEU A 1095 -38.07 12.80 51.15
C LEU A 1095 -36.64 12.35 50.78
N ASP A 1096 -35.67 13.23 51.05
CA ASP A 1096 -34.34 12.94 51.61
C ASP A 1096 -33.35 11.98 50.91
N GLN A 1097 -33.57 11.48 49.68
CA GLN A 1097 -32.55 10.62 49.01
C GLN A 1097 -32.18 10.94 47.55
N HIS A 1098 -32.83 11.88 46.86
CA HIS A 1098 -32.61 12.08 45.41
C HIS A 1098 -32.38 13.53 44.93
N HIS A 1099 -32.10 14.47 45.84
CA HIS A 1099 -31.79 15.86 45.45
C HIS A 1099 -30.48 16.01 44.65
N GLU A 1100 -29.56 15.04 44.79
CA GLU A 1100 -28.23 15.05 44.18
C GLU A 1100 -28.24 14.71 42.67
N TYR A 1101 -29.29 14.01 42.19
CA TYR A 1101 -29.47 13.69 40.77
C TYR A 1101 -29.73 14.94 39.93
N ASN A 1102 -30.48 15.90 40.46
CA ASN A 1102 -30.79 17.14 39.76
C ASN A 1102 -29.55 18.03 39.65
N LEU A 1103 -28.72 18.10 40.71
CA LEU A 1103 -27.42 18.80 40.69
C LEU A 1103 -26.48 18.28 39.60
N TYR A 1104 -26.49 16.97 39.33
CA TYR A 1104 -25.73 16.35 38.25
C TYR A 1104 -26.23 16.79 36.86
N LEU A 1105 -27.54 16.82 36.65
CA LEU A 1105 -28.16 17.23 35.38
C LEU A 1105 -28.10 18.76 35.15
N GLU A 1106 -28.14 19.57 36.23
CA GLU A 1106 -28.09 21.04 36.15
C GLU A 1106 -26.68 21.61 35.90
N ASN A 1107 -25.63 20.95 36.40
CA ASN A 1107 -24.26 21.48 36.34
C ASN A 1107 -23.34 20.74 35.36
N GLY A 1108 -23.65 19.47 35.06
CA GLY A 1108 -22.90 18.65 34.13
C GLY A 1108 -21.56 18.10 34.65
N PHE A 1109 -20.95 17.19 33.87
CA PHE A 1109 -19.73 16.52 34.31
C PHE A 1109 -18.50 17.44 34.27
N VAL A 1110 -18.38 18.30 33.26
CA VAL A 1110 -17.24 19.24 33.12
C VAL A 1110 -17.01 20.03 34.42
N THR A 1111 -18.06 20.66 34.96
CA THR A 1111 -17.94 21.60 36.09
C THR A 1111 -17.55 20.93 37.42
N MET A 1112 -17.79 19.63 37.58
CA MET A 1112 -17.37 18.88 38.78
C MET A 1112 -15.87 18.55 38.78
N PHE A 1113 -15.25 18.47 37.60
CA PHE A 1113 -13.81 18.23 37.44
C PHE A 1113 -13.00 19.50 37.18
N ASP A 1114 -13.66 20.60 36.79
CA ASP A 1114 -13.06 21.91 36.57
C ASP A 1114 -12.74 22.66 37.88
N CYS A 1115 -12.11 21.95 38.83
CA CYS A 1115 -11.61 22.48 40.10
C CYS A 1115 -10.34 23.33 39.91
N ALA A 1116 -10.29 24.16 38.87
CA ALA A 1116 -9.33 25.24 38.72
C ALA A 1116 -9.75 26.40 39.63
N SER A 1117 -9.32 26.37 40.90
CA SER A 1117 -9.57 27.48 41.83
C SER A 1117 -8.82 28.75 41.39
N ASP A 1118 -9.55 29.64 40.71
CA ASP A 1118 -9.32 31.07 40.54
C ASP A 1118 -7.90 31.62 40.74
N HIS A 1119 -7.29 32.05 39.64
CA HIS A 1119 -6.71 33.40 39.57
C HIS A 1119 -6.99 34.06 38.21
N VAL A 1120 -8.26 34.41 38.01
CA VAL A 1120 -8.76 35.67 37.42
C VAL A 1120 -7.85 36.39 36.41
N TYR A 1121 -8.32 36.48 35.16
CA TYR A 1121 -8.57 37.81 34.56
C TYR A 1121 -9.78 37.76 33.61
N HIS A 1122 -10.87 38.44 34.01
CA HIS A 1122 -12.03 38.73 33.16
C HIS A 1122 -11.78 39.98 32.31
N ASP A 1123 -12.16 39.92 31.02
CA ASP A 1123 -13.12 40.84 30.38
C ASP A 1123 -13.37 40.32 28.94
N HIS A 1124 -14.52 39.71 28.65
CA HIS A 1124 -15.72 40.40 28.16
C HIS A 1124 -15.53 41.18 26.83
N ASN A 1125 -15.72 40.48 25.70
CA ASN A 1125 -16.99 40.63 24.97
C ASN A 1125 -17.12 39.64 23.79
N SER A 1126 -18.23 38.90 23.81
CA SER A 1126 -18.80 38.24 22.64
C SER A 1126 -19.39 39.26 21.67
N ALA A 1127 -19.17 39.11 20.36
CA ALA A 1127 -20.21 39.28 19.33
C ALA A 1127 -19.72 38.92 17.91
N TYR A 1128 -20.65 38.37 17.13
CA TYR A 1128 -20.67 38.20 15.66
C TYR A 1128 -19.94 37.01 15.01
N ILE A 1129 -20.80 36.01 14.71
CA ILE A 1129 -20.78 35.02 13.60
C ILE A 1129 -19.69 33.95 13.73
#